data_AF-A0A8J4E607-F1
#
_entry.id   AF-A0A8J4E607-F1
#
_cell.length_a   1.000
_cell.length_b   1.000
_cell.length_c   1.000
_cell.angle_alpha   90.00
_cell.angle_beta   90.00
_cell.angle_gamma   90.00
#
_symmetry.space_group_name_H-M   'P 1'
#
loop_
_entity.id
_entity.type
_entity.pdbx_description
1 polymer ?
#
loop_
_entity_poly.entity_id
_entity_poly.type
_entity_poly.pdbx_seq_one_letter_code
_entity_poly.pdbx_strand_id
1 'polypeptide(L)'
;MRASRLSRVAIVAALTVGLTIVGLRTVLAEAATTNLISNPSAESAGPTGSAPADWTFSAWGTNTVTQSWKTGGKDGARSLAITMTARTTGDAKWMSAPIPVKAGTKYALADWYISTVTTTLEAVYTDAAGKETYVWLADVPASAAWKQAAASFTPPTGAVRVSVYHVLEAKGSLQTDAYTLTDTTVSTPPTNPPPPVTPPTIAISAPANGATVNGTVQVTATASSDATGVTFKVDDVALGAEDTTAPFAATWDTKTVTNKAYKLTATARNAAGGQASTDITVTVNNAPVGNPPPPPPPQPGNLIANPGLETGSGATPTSWTSSKWGTNTTKFTYPSAAHSGSRGARTDVTAYTSGDAAWRPNPVTVTAGKSYKYTGWYQSNVDTEVDVEVTMTNGTVQYAFLAAAPASAGWAQLNATYTVPAGASKLTVFQPIAKKGWLVNDDASLTEYTPAKFDQARVSLTFDDAWRSQFTAGIPALNKYGMKATFYMLTGETADPQYMTVDQMKQIQAGGHEIASHTIDHPHLPTLSAAEIDRQLKDSQAALRGWMGPGVAKNFCTPFGEYNSTVVSTAKTYYRSHRSTDEGFNTKDATDVYNIKVQNILGTTTPAQVGLWIDQAKRDNSWLVLVYHEVGANSAVEDPTYSVTPANLDAELALIKAKGITVSTVDKALDAVVPQLG
;
A
#
# COMPACT_ATOMS: atom_id res chain seq x y z
N MET A 1 17.04 26.41 6.22
CA MET A 1 17.67 27.62 6.79
C MET A 1 16.78 28.83 6.52
N ARG A 2 16.07 29.32 7.53
CA ARG A 2 15.55 30.71 7.59
C ARG A 2 15.76 31.23 9.02
N ALA A 3 16.09 32.51 9.08
CA ALA A 3 16.86 33.16 10.13
C ALA A 3 16.14 33.33 11.47
N SER A 4 16.94 33.22 12.55
CA SER A 4 16.58 33.55 13.92
C SER A 4 16.14 35.01 14.07
N ARG A 5 15.01 35.23 14.74
CA ARG A 5 14.54 36.56 15.19
C ARG A 5 15.50 37.11 16.24
N LEU A 6 16.23 38.17 15.91
CA LEU A 6 16.76 39.15 16.86
C LEU A 6 16.87 40.52 16.16
N SER A 7 16.13 41.50 16.73
CA SER A 7 16.39 42.94 16.72
C SER A 7 16.19 43.73 15.41
N ARG A 8 15.23 44.68 15.42
CA ARG A 8 15.38 46.13 15.11
C ARG A 8 13.99 46.80 15.05
N VAL A 9 13.68 47.70 15.99
CA VAL A 9 13.79 49.18 15.96
C VAL A 9 12.41 49.82 15.77
N ALA A 10 12.03 50.61 16.76
CA ALA A 10 10.84 51.44 16.81
C ALA A 10 10.90 52.58 15.79
N ILE A 11 9.77 52.87 15.15
CA ILE A 11 9.44 54.22 14.67
C ILE A 11 8.07 54.57 15.21
N VAL A 12 8.06 55.62 16.04
CA VAL A 12 6.90 56.28 16.63
C VAL A 12 6.29 57.20 15.58
N ALA A 13 4.97 57.14 15.41
CA ALA A 13 4.17 58.27 14.94
C ALA A 13 2.86 58.28 15.72
N ALA A 14 2.73 59.27 16.59
CA ALA A 14 1.55 59.52 17.40
C ALA A 14 0.44 60.19 16.58
N LEU A 15 -0.82 59.83 16.83
CA LEU A 15 -1.94 60.77 16.73
C LEU A 15 -3.01 60.40 17.75
N THR A 16 -3.37 61.39 18.57
CA THR A 16 -4.27 61.31 19.72
C THR A 16 -5.62 61.93 19.37
N VAL A 17 -6.73 61.19 19.51
CA VAL A 17 -8.12 61.67 19.76
C VAL A 17 -8.84 60.43 20.35
N GLY A 18 -9.42 60.39 21.56
CA GLY A 18 -10.46 61.25 22.14
C GLY A 18 -11.70 60.38 22.36
N LEU A 19 -11.99 60.02 23.61
CA LEU A 19 -13.06 59.10 24.03
C LEU A 19 -14.44 59.77 23.89
N THR A 20 -15.44 59.13 23.28
CA THR A 20 -16.85 59.42 23.56
C THR A 20 -17.73 58.19 23.30
N ILE A 21 -18.45 57.76 24.33
CA ILE A 21 -19.49 56.71 24.30
C ILE A 21 -20.83 57.40 24.07
N VAL A 22 -21.48 57.15 22.92
CA VAL A 22 -22.95 57.24 22.73
C VAL A 22 -23.36 56.21 21.69
N GLY A 23 -24.33 55.37 22.04
CA GLY A 23 -24.79 54.26 21.20
C GLY A 23 -25.69 54.69 20.05
N LEU A 24 -25.59 53.94 18.95
CA LEU A 24 -26.68 53.70 18.01
C LEU A 24 -26.46 52.30 17.40
N ARG A 25 -27.39 51.38 17.66
CA ARG A 25 -27.60 50.23 16.76
C ARG A 25 -27.93 50.82 15.39
N THR A 26 -27.30 50.39 14.31
CA THR A 26 -27.84 49.41 13.34
C THR A 26 -26.87 49.26 12.14
N VAL A 27 -26.78 48.03 11.64
CA VAL A 27 -26.36 47.58 10.30
C VAL A 27 -24.92 47.85 9.86
N LEU A 28 -24.09 46.81 9.96
CA LEU A 28 -23.26 46.38 8.84
C LEU A 28 -23.58 44.90 8.60
N ALA A 29 -24.54 44.66 7.71
CA ALA A 29 -24.70 43.38 7.06
C ALA A 29 -23.55 43.27 6.06
N GLU A 30 -22.59 42.40 6.31
CA GLU A 30 -21.50 42.14 5.39
C GLU A 30 -21.96 41.19 4.28
N ALA A 31 -21.70 41.62 3.05
CA ALA A 31 -22.04 40.94 1.82
C ALA A 31 -21.33 39.58 1.70
N ALA A 32 -22.06 38.54 1.28
CA ALA A 32 -21.46 37.28 0.87
C ALA A 32 -20.68 37.48 -0.44
N THR A 33 -19.38 37.62 -0.30
CA THR A 33 -18.39 37.33 -1.35
C THR A 33 -18.15 35.82 -1.30
N THR A 34 -18.06 35.16 -2.46
CA THR A 34 -17.82 33.71 -2.51
C THR A 34 -16.54 33.40 -1.73
N ASN A 35 -16.66 32.59 -0.68
CA ASN A 35 -15.50 32.13 0.08
C ASN A 35 -14.55 31.40 -0.86
N LEU A 36 -13.30 31.85 -0.91
CA LEU A 36 -12.30 31.32 -1.84
C LEU A 36 -11.67 30.01 -1.34
N ILE A 37 -11.98 29.58 -0.11
CA ILE A 37 -11.60 28.28 0.44
C ILE A 37 -12.68 27.26 0.05
N SER A 38 -12.29 26.19 -0.65
CA SER A 38 -13.21 25.17 -1.17
C SER A 38 -13.81 24.24 -0.10
N ASN A 39 -13.07 23.95 0.97
CA ASN A 39 -13.53 23.11 2.09
C ASN A 39 -13.41 23.85 3.44
N PRO A 40 -14.11 24.97 3.64
CA PRO A 40 -13.85 25.91 4.73
C PRO A 40 -14.13 25.36 6.13
N SER A 41 -15.08 24.41 6.25
CA SER A 41 -15.44 23.75 7.50
C SER A 41 -14.82 22.36 7.64
N ALA A 42 -13.87 22.01 6.76
CA ALA A 42 -13.20 20.71 6.75
C ALA A 42 -14.17 19.51 6.74
N GLU A 43 -15.36 19.63 6.14
CA GLU A 43 -16.39 18.57 6.18
C GLU A 43 -16.17 17.50 5.12
N SER A 44 -15.51 17.85 4.01
CA SER A 44 -15.21 16.91 2.94
C SER A 44 -13.94 16.13 3.28
N ALA A 45 -14.02 14.80 3.23
CA ALA A 45 -12.86 13.94 3.38
C ALA A 45 -11.96 14.04 2.14
N GLY A 46 -10.65 14.02 2.34
CA GLY A 46 -9.67 13.87 1.29
C GLY A 46 -9.66 12.44 0.72
N PRO A 47 -8.86 12.19 -0.34
CA PRO A 47 -8.87 10.92 -1.08
C PRO A 47 -8.62 9.66 -0.23
N THR A 48 -7.93 9.80 0.91
CA THR A 48 -7.61 8.69 1.83
C THR A 48 -8.61 8.53 2.98
N GLY A 49 -9.59 9.43 3.13
CA GLY A 49 -10.60 9.40 4.19
C GLY A 49 -10.12 9.81 5.60
N SER A 50 -8.80 9.97 5.81
CA SER A 50 -8.16 10.19 7.11
C SER A 50 -7.82 11.66 7.43
N ALA A 51 -7.92 12.54 6.43
CA ALA A 51 -7.70 13.98 6.53
C ALA A 51 -8.75 14.71 5.68
N PRO A 52 -9.08 15.98 5.97
CA PRO A 52 -10.01 16.73 5.14
C PRO A 52 -9.41 17.06 3.77
N ALA A 53 -10.24 17.08 2.73
CA ALA A 53 -9.87 17.56 1.41
C ALA A 53 -9.40 19.01 1.48
N ASP A 54 -8.47 19.41 0.61
CA ASP A 54 -7.95 20.77 0.53
C ASP A 54 -7.25 21.30 1.80
N TRP A 55 -6.90 20.43 2.73
CA TRP A 55 -6.12 20.75 3.93
C TRP A 55 -4.95 19.79 4.10
N THR A 56 -3.78 20.31 4.44
CA THR A 56 -2.57 19.52 4.69
C THR A 56 -1.97 19.88 6.03
N PHE A 57 -1.65 18.88 6.85
CA PHE A 57 -0.98 19.12 8.12
C PHE A 57 0.54 19.25 7.93
N SER A 58 1.17 20.16 8.66
CA SER A 58 2.63 20.30 8.71
C SER A 58 3.08 20.66 10.12
N ALA A 59 4.22 20.10 10.51
CA ALA A 59 4.98 20.49 11.70
C ALA A 59 6.46 20.50 11.36
N TRP A 60 7.23 21.39 11.99
CA TRP A 60 8.69 21.45 11.83
C TRP A 60 9.34 21.80 13.16
N GLY A 61 10.64 21.52 13.29
CA GLY A 61 11.41 21.76 14.51
C GLY A 61 11.31 20.60 15.52
N THR A 62 11.80 20.83 16.73
CA THR A 62 11.79 19.82 17.80
C THR A 62 10.55 20.00 18.67
N ASN A 63 9.50 19.27 18.35
CA ASN A 63 8.25 19.23 19.08
C ASN A 63 7.57 17.85 18.95
N THR A 64 6.63 17.57 19.85
CA THR A 64 5.79 16.37 19.83
C THR A 64 4.35 16.83 19.62
N VAL A 65 3.79 16.47 18.46
CA VAL A 65 2.50 16.98 18.01
C VAL A 65 1.62 15.82 17.53
N THR A 66 0.34 15.93 17.82
CA THR A 66 -0.70 15.08 17.26
C THR A 66 -1.75 15.94 16.58
N GLN A 67 -2.05 15.63 15.33
CA GLN A 67 -3.10 16.21 14.53
C GLN A 67 -4.33 15.30 14.50
N SER A 68 -5.52 15.88 14.40
CA SER A 68 -6.74 15.10 14.20
C SER A 68 -7.75 15.87 13.36
N TRP A 69 -8.50 15.11 12.55
CA TRP A 69 -9.71 15.57 11.88
C TRP A 69 -10.91 15.25 12.76
N LYS A 70 -11.16 16.15 13.70
CA LYS A 70 -11.92 15.89 14.93
C LYS A 70 -13.41 16.07 14.69
N THR A 71 -14.24 15.24 15.34
CA THR A 71 -15.69 15.45 15.40
C THR A 71 -16.05 16.58 16.36
N GLY A 72 -17.03 17.42 15.97
CA GLY A 72 -17.48 18.57 16.75
C GLY A 72 -16.93 19.91 16.24
N GLY A 73 -17.35 20.30 15.05
CA GLY A 73 -17.08 21.61 14.44
C GLY A 73 -17.94 22.74 14.99
N LYS A 74 -17.63 23.96 14.57
CA LYS A 74 -18.37 25.18 14.85
C LYS A 74 -19.61 25.32 13.97
N ASP A 75 -19.54 24.97 12.69
CA ASP A 75 -20.66 25.05 11.74
C ASP A 75 -20.89 23.75 10.95
N GLY A 76 -20.19 22.68 11.31
CA GLY A 76 -20.38 21.33 10.78
C GLY A 76 -19.99 20.21 11.77
N ALA A 77 -19.86 18.99 11.25
CA ALA A 77 -19.58 17.80 12.06
C ALA A 77 -18.08 17.65 12.37
N ARG A 78 -17.20 18.37 11.66
CA ARG A 78 -15.75 18.19 11.69
C ARG A 78 -15.02 19.50 11.96
N SER A 79 -13.74 19.38 12.30
CA SER A 79 -12.85 20.51 12.51
C SER A 79 -11.40 20.05 12.43
N LEU A 80 -10.48 21.01 12.28
CA LEU A 80 -9.05 20.77 12.27
C LEU A 80 -8.53 20.92 13.70
N ALA A 81 -7.78 19.93 14.20
CA ALA A 81 -7.24 20.01 15.55
C ALA A 81 -5.77 19.59 15.62
N ILE A 82 -5.05 20.23 16.53
CA ILE A 82 -3.63 20.04 16.83
C ILE A 82 -3.45 20.04 18.35
N THR A 83 -2.67 19.10 18.87
CA THR A 83 -2.21 19.08 20.26
C THR A 83 -0.70 18.95 20.28
N MET A 84 -0.02 19.87 20.94
CA MET A 84 1.42 19.88 21.12
C MET A 84 1.77 19.63 22.60
N THR A 85 2.40 18.49 22.88
CA THR A 85 2.69 18.05 24.26
C THR A 85 4.10 18.41 24.71
N ALA A 86 5.03 18.57 23.77
CA ALA A 86 6.39 19.02 24.01
C ALA A 86 6.87 19.95 22.88
N ARG A 87 7.68 20.96 23.22
CA ARG A 87 8.30 21.87 22.24
C ARG A 87 9.61 22.45 22.77
N THR A 88 10.65 22.36 21.96
CA THR A 88 11.90 23.12 22.09
C THR A 88 11.99 24.19 21.01
N THR A 89 11.63 23.87 19.77
CA THR A 89 11.61 24.80 18.62
C THR A 89 10.47 24.45 17.65
N GLY A 90 10.18 25.35 16.70
CA GLY A 90 9.30 25.07 15.56
C GLY A 90 7.81 25.32 15.81
N ASP A 91 6.94 24.77 14.96
CA ASP A 91 5.49 24.98 15.02
C ASP A 91 4.71 23.76 14.52
N ALA A 92 3.37 23.82 14.65
CA ALA A 92 2.46 22.94 13.95
C ALA A 92 1.20 23.67 13.46
N LYS A 93 0.69 23.25 12.31
CA LYS A 93 -0.41 23.92 11.60
C LYS A 93 -1.12 23.00 10.61
N TRP A 94 -2.39 23.30 10.36
CA TRP A 94 -3.08 22.88 9.15
C TRP A 94 -2.98 23.99 8.10
N MET A 95 -2.81 23.58 6.84
CA MET A 95 -2.56 24.47 5.71
C MET A 95 -3.66 24.28 4.67
N SER A 96 -4.31 25.36 4.25
CA SER A 96 -5.24 25.29 3.13
C SER A 96 -4.52 24.97 1.82
N ALA A 97 -5.21 24.32 0.89
CA ALA A 97 -4.76 24.23 -0.50
C ALA A 97 -4.45 25.63 -1.07
N PRO A 98 -3.50 25.77 -2.01
CA PRO A 98 -3.13 27.07 -2.57
C PRO A 98 -4.27 27.73 -3.37
N ILE A 99 -4.78 28.84 -2.86
CA ILE A 99 -5.91 29.61 -3.40
C ILE A 99 -5.40 30.70 -4.35
N PRO A 100 -5.92 30.81 -5.59
CA PRO A 100 -5.54 31.91 -6.48
C PRO A 100 -5.87 33.28 -5.88
N VAL A 101 -4.91 34.20 -5.91
CA VAL A 101 -5.09 35.59 -5.46
C VAL A 101 -4.47 36.58 -6.43
N LYS A 102 -4.93 37.83 -6.39
CA LYS A 102 -4.41 38.94 -7.19
C LYS A 102 -3.53 39.84 -6.33
N ALA A 103 -2.31 40.09 -6.79
CA ALA A 103 -1.42 41.08 -6.16
C ALA A 103 -2.11 42.45 -6.11
N GLY A 104 -2.02 43.13 -4.97
CA GLY A 104 -2.66 44.44 -4.76
C GLY A 104 -4.16 44.41 -4.39
N THR A 105 -4.84 43.26 -4.48
CA THR A 105 -6.24 43.12 -4.02
C THR A 105 -6.29 42.90 -2.50
N LYS A 106 -7.24 43.54 -1.81
CA LYS A 106 -7.43 43.35 -0.36
C LYS A 106 -8.32 42.14 -0.11
N TYR A 107 -7.85 41.25 0.76
CA TYR A 107 -8.58 40.07 1.21
C TYR A 107 -8.86 40.12 2.71
N ALA A 108 -10.00 39.58 3.12
CA ALA A 108 -10.33 39.34 4.52
C ALA A 108 -10.30 37.84 4.81
N LEU A 109 -9.51 37.45 5.81
CA LEU A 109 -9.44 36.09 6.35
C LEU A 109 -10.13 36.08 7.72
N ALA A 110 -10.98 35.10 7.96
CA ALA A 110 -11.45 34.78 9.31
C ALA A 110 -11.64 33.28 9.51
N ASP A 111 -11.50 32.81 10.74
CA ASP A 111 -11.81 31.45 11.14
C ASP A 111 -12.35 31.43 12.57
N TRP A 112 -12.99 30.32 12.95
CA TRP A 112 -13.39 30.08 14.33
C TRP A 112 -12.38 29.15 14.99
N TYR A 113 -12.00 29.44 16.24
CA TYR A 113 -11.01 28.66 16.96
C TYR A 113 -11.34 28.45 18.45
N ILE A 114 -10.75 27.40 19.01
CA ILE A 114 -10.57 27.12 20.43
C ILE A 114 -9.08 26.87 20.65
N SER A 115 -8.45 27.55 21.61
CA SER A 115 -7.05 27.30 21.93
C SER A 115 -6.73 27.50 23.41
N THR A 116 -5.81 26.69 23.92
CA THR A 116 -5.30 26.80 25.30
C THR A 116 -4.17 27.82 25.44
N VAL A 117 -3.63 28.32 24.33
CA VAL A 117 -2.49 29.25 24.28
C VAL A 117 -2.74 30.33 23.23
N THR A 118 -1.90 31.37 23.22
CA THR A 118 -1.88 32.32 22.11
C THR A 118 -1.35 31.62 20.85
N THR A 119 -2.01 31.85 19.72
CA THR A 119 -1.70 31.31 18.40
C THR A 119 -1.47 32.45 17.41
N THR A 120 -1.11 32.14 16.16
CA THR A 120 -0.90 33.16 15.12
C THR A 120 -1.69 32.83 13.85
N LEU A 121 -2.17 33.88 13.16
CA LEU A 121 -2.64 33.79 11.78
C LEU A 121 -1.51 34.16 10.84
N GLU A 122 -1.30 33.35 9.81
CA GLU A 122 -0.29 33.60 8.78
C GLU A 122 -0.87 33.39 7.37
N ALA A 123 -0.30 34.10 6.40
CA ALA A 123 -0.49 33.87 4.98
C ALA A 123 0.83 33.49 4.32
N VAL A 124 0.80 32.47 3.47
CA VAL A 124 1.94 32.08 2.65
C VAL A 124 1.63 32.31 1.19
N TYR A 125 2.37 33.24 0.60
CA TYR A 125 2.24 33.57 -0.81
C TYR A 125 3.18 32.73 -1.64
N THR A 126 2.66 32.15 -2.71
CA THR A 126 3.45 31.46 -3.74
C THR A 126 3.47 32.33 -4.99
N ASP A 127 4.67 32.62 -5.51
CA ASP A 127 4.82 33.29 -6.80
C ASP A 127 4.70 32.31 -7.99
N ALA A 128 4.71 32.83 -9.22
CA ALA A 128 4.57 32.01 -10.43
C ALA A 128 5.71 31.01 -10.62
N ALA A 129 6.85 31.20 -9.98
CA ALA A 129 8.00 30.30 -10.00
C ALA A 129 7.97 29.27 -8.85
N GLY A 130 6.93 29.27 -8.02
CA GLY A 130 6.76 28.34 -6.90
C GLY A 130 7.48 28.76 -5.62
N LYS A 131 8.02 29.99 -5.54
CA LYS A 131 8.72 30.47 -4.34
C LYS A 131 7.73 30.95 -3.28
N GLU A 132 7.93 30.49 -2.05
CA GLU A 132 7.06 30.83 -0.90
C GLU A 132 7.59 31.98 -0.03
N THR A 133 6.68 32.88 0.34
CA THR A 133 6.90 34.00 1.26
C THR A 133 5.86 33.98 2.37
N TYR A 134 6.34 33.93 3.62
CA TYR A 134 5.50 33.80 4.81
C TYR A 134 5.28 35.19 5.42
N VAL A 135 4.04 35.49 5.76
CA VAL A 135 3.64 36.76 6.35
C VAL A 135 2.78 36.52 7.57
N TRP A 136 3.23 37.07 8.69
CA TRP A 136 2.47 37.12 9.93
C TRP A 136 1.33 38.14 9.79
N LEU A 137 0.11 37.75 10.17
CA LEU A 137 -1.08 38.59 10.06
C LEU A 137 -1.56 39.12 11.41
N ALA A 138 -1.65 38.25 12.42
CA ALA A 138 -2.11 38.62 13.75
C ALA A 138 -1.72 37.57 14.80
N ASP A 139 -1.55 38.03 16.04
CA ASP A 139 -1.56 37.16 17.22
C ASP A 139 -3.02 36.97 17.68
N VAL A 140 -3.37 35.72 18.00
CA VAL A 140 -4.72 35.31 18.36
C VAL A 140 -4.71 34.81 19.81
N PRO A 141 -5.38 35.50 20.75
CA PRO A 141 -5.37 35.10 22.17
C PRO A 141 -6.01 33.72 22.40
N ALA A 142 -5.61 33.03 23.49
CA ALA A 142 -6.28 31.80 23.91
C ALA A 142 -7.80 31.98 24.12
N SER A 143 -8.58 30.93 23.83
CA SER A 143 -10.03 30.91 24.04
C SER A 143 -10.52 29.51 24.40
N ALA A 144 -11.25 29.39 25.50
CA ALA A 144 -11.85 28.13 25.97
C ALA A 144 -13.18 27.79 25.28
N ALA A 145 -13.76 28.73 24.53
CA ALA A 145 -14.96 28.55 23.73
C ALA A 145 -14.69 29.03 22.30
N TRP A 146 -15.51 28.60 21.34
CA TRP A 146 -15.38 29.03 19.95
C TRP A 146 -15.39 30.56 19.86
N LYS A 147 -14.32 31.11 19.31
CA LYS A 147 -14.14 32.54 19.09
C LYS A 147 -13.66 32.77 17.67
N GLN A 148 -14.10 33.85 17.04
CA GLN A 148 -13.64 34.19 15.70
C GLN A 148 -12.29 34.93 15.77
N ALA A 149 -11.33 34.50 14.96
CA ALA A 149 -10.12 35.27 14.63
C ALA A 149 -10.29 35.83 13.21
N ALA A 150 -9.76 37.02 12.97
CA ALA A 150 -9.85 37.67 11.68
C ALA A 150 -8.64 38.57 11.41
N ALA A 151 -8.23 38.65 10.15
CA ALA A 151 -7.19 39.55 9.67
C ALA A 151 -7.49 39.97 8.23
N SER A 152 -6.92 41.11 7.80
CA SER A 152 -6.93 41.50 6.39
C SER A 152 -5.51 41.59 5.86
N PHE A 153 -5.32 41.26 4.60
CA PHE A 153 -4.02 41.35 3.93
C PHE A 153 -4.14 41.76 2.47
N THR A 154 -3.00 42.14 1.89
CA THR A 154 -2.88 42.46 0.48
C THR A 154 -1.69 41.68 -0.08
N PRO A 155 -1.89 40.74 -1.02
CA PRO A 155 -0.79 39.95 -1.57
C PRO A 155 0.25 40.86 -2.22
N PRO A 156 1.55 40.63 -1.96
CA PRO A 156 2.63 41.43 -2.51
C PRO A 156 2.75 41.24 -4.03
N THR A 157 3.45 42.16 -4.70
CA THR A 157 3.74 42.06 -6.13
C THR A 157 4.40 40.72 -6.47
N GLY A 158 3.86 40.02 -7.47
CA GLY A 158 4.34 38.70 -7.92
C GLY A 158 3.67 37.50 -7.24
N ALA A 159 2.89 37.68 -6.18
CA ALA A 159 2.09 36.61 -5.59
C ALA A 159 0.96 36.19 -6.53
N VAL A 160 0.82 34.88 -6.78
CA VAL A 160 -0.25 34.30 -7.60
C VAL A 160 -1.18 33.39 -6.82
N ARG A 161 -0.72 32.83 -5.69
CA ARG A 161 -1.52 32.01 -4.79
C ARG A 161 -1.24 32.34 -3.33
N VAL A 162 -2.21 32.05 -2.45
CA VAL A 162 -2.06 32.12 -1.00
C VAL A 162 -2.54 30.82 -0.36
N SER A 163 -1.83 30.35 0.66
CA SER A 163 -2.35 29.40 1.65
C SER A 163 -2.46 30.09 3.01
N VAL A 164 -3.51 29.81 3.76
CA VAL A 164 -3.78 30.44 5.06
C VAL A 164 -3.55 29.45 6.20
N TYR A 165 -2.87 29.90 7.25
CA TYR A 165 -2.48 29.08 8.38
C TYR A 165 -3.00 29.68 9.69
N HIS A 166 -3.43 28.81 10.59
CA HIS A 166 -3.61 29.13 12.01
C HIS A 166 -2.65 28.25 12.81
N VAL A 167 -1.62 28.87 13.37
CA VAL A 167 -0.39 28.21 13.79
C VAL A 167 -0.32 28.08 15.31
N LEU A 168 0.09 26.89 15.78
CA LEU A 168 0.39 26.60 17.17
C LEU A 168 1.90 26.60 17.39
N GLU A 169 2.40 27.62 18.08
CA GLU A 169 3.84 27.80 18.37
C GLU A 169 4.19 27.58 19.85
N ALA A 170 3.31 26.97 20.63
CA ALA A 170 3.50 26.70 22.05
C ALA A 170 2.86 25.38 22.47
N LYS A 171 3.34 24.81 23.58
CA LYS A 171 2.72 23.64 24.20
C LYS A 171 1.27 23.95 24.56
N GLY A 172 0.33 23.23 23.97
CA GLY A 172 -1.11 23.50 24.07
C GLY A 172 -1.90 22.79 22.98
N SER A 173 -3.15 23.17 22.80
CA SER A 173 -4.00 22.69 21.71
C SER A 173 -4.60 23.84 20.93
N LEU A 174 -4.85 23.60 19.65
CA LEU A 174 -5.58 24.48 18.74
C LEU A 174 -6.60 23.65 17.97
N GLN A 175 -7.85 24.08 17.99
CA GLN A 175 -8.92 23.54 17.15
C GLN A 175 -9.51 24.68 16.34
N THR A 176 -9.65 24.50 15.02
CA THR A 176 -10.13 25.52 14.09
C THR A 176 -11.19 24.97 13.16
N ASP A 177 -12.09 25.84 12.71
CA ASP A 177 -13.19 25.51 11.81
C ASP A 177 -13.76 26.77 11.13
N ALA A 178 -14.65 26.58 10.15
CA ALA A 178 -15.44 27.65 9.53
C ALA A 178 -14.58 28.81 8.97
N TYR A 179 -13.57 28.47 8.17
CA TYR A 179 -12.67 29.45 7.55
C TYR A 179 -13.39 30.27 6.47
N THR A 180 -13.03 31.53 6.33
CA THR A 180 -13.49 32.42 5.27
C THR A 180 -12.31 33.17 4.69
N LEU A 181 -12.22 33.22 3.37
CA LEU A 181 -11.30 34.09 2.65
C LEU A 181 -12.05 34.79 1.53
N THR A 182 -12.13 36.12 1.58
CA THR A 182 -12.97 36.88 0.67
C THR A 182 -12.24 38.05 0.04
N ASP A 183 -12.52 38.31 -1.24
CA ASP A 183 -12.09 39.51 -1.96
C ASP A 183 -13.03 40.68 -1.59
N THR A 184 -12.52 41.69 -0.89
CA THR A 184 -13.37 42.77 -0.36
C THR A 184 -13.74 43.84 -1.41
N THR A 185 -13.46 43.60 -2.71
CA THR A 185 -13.64 44.58 -3.79
C THR A 185 -14.89 44.38 -4.66
N VAL A 186 -15.71 43.34 -4.43
CA VAL A 186 -16.88 43.00 -5.26
C VAL A 186 -18.20 43.28 -4.50
N SER A 187 -19.02 44.22 -4.99
CA SER A 187 -20.38 44.49 -4.45
C SER A 187 -21.46 44.42 -5.53
N THR A 188 -22.38 43.45 -5.46
CA THR A 188 -23.69 43.50 -6.15
C THR A 188 -24.79 42.91 -5.26
N PRO A 189 -26.03 43.42 -5.26
CA PRO A 189 -27.02 43.17 -4.21
C PRO A 189 -27.97 41.99 -4.52
N PRO A 190 -28.27 41.09 -3.57
CA PRO A 190 -29.23 40.01 -3.77
C PRO A 190 -30.52 40.15 -2.95
N THR A 191 -31.60 39.58 -3.51
CA THR A 191 -32.84 39.21 -2.83
C THR A 191 -32.68 37.86 -2.10
N ASN A 192 -33.27 37.76 -0.92
CA ASN A 192 -33.13 36.73 0.13
C ASN A 192 -33.42 35.26 -0.30
N PRO A 193 -32.52 34.27 -0.10
CA PRO A 193 -32.86 32.85 -0.16
C PRO A 193 -33.04 32.21 1.24
N PRO A 194 -33.71 31.04 1.35
CA PRO A 194 -34.02 30.36 2.61
C PRO A 194 -32.78 29.69 3.25
N PRO A 195 -32.86 29.20 4.51
CA PRO A 195 -31.72 28.63 5.23
C PRO A 195 -31.05 27.44 4.49
N PRO A 196 -29.71 27.25 4.65
CA PRO A 196 -28.97 26.22 3.94
C PRO A 196 -29.45 24.82 4.36
N VAL A 197 -29.68 23.98 3.36
CA VAL A 197 -30.18 22.62 3.53
C VAL A 197 -29.00 21.64 3.51
N THR A 198 -28.81 20.88 4.58
CA THR A 198 -27.79 19.80 4.64
C THR A 198 -28.22 18.63 3.75
N PRO A 199 -27.41 18.20 2.76
CA PRO A 199 -27.71 17.01 1.96
C PRO A 199 -27.56 15.67 2.72
N PRO A 200 -28.31 14.62 2.33
CA PRO A 200 -28.04 13.27 2.80
C PRO A 200 -26.70 12.73 2.26
N THR A 201 -26.15 11.67 2.86
CA THR A 201 -25.03 10.91 2.29
C THR A 201 -25.54 9.78 1.38
N ILE A 202 -24.75 9.38 0.37
CA ILE A 202 -25.11 8.30 -0.56
C ILE A 202 -23.86 7.55 -1.06
N ALA A 203 -23.94 6.22 -1.13
CA ALA A 203 -22.93 5.35 -1.74
C ALA A 203 -23.62 4.21 -2.51
N ILE A 204 -23.20 3.92 -3.74
CA ILE A 204 -23.64 2.72 -4.45
C ILE A 204 -22.99 1.50 -3.80
N SER A 205 -23.79 0.55 -3.33
CA SER A 205 -23.36 -0.64 -2.62
C SER A 205 -23.24 -1.88 -3.51
N ALA A 206 -23.99 -1.92 -4.61
CA ALA A 206 -23.81 -2.89 -5.69
C ALA A 206 -24.34 -2.31 -7.01
N PRO A 207 -23.72 -2.65 -8.16
CA PRO A 207 -22.47 -3.38 -8.34
C PRO A 207 -21.23 -2.59 -7.85
N ALA A 208 -20.05 -3.23 -7.77
CA ALA A 208 -18.81 -2.55 -7.39
C ALA A 208 -18.26 -1.68 -8.54
N ASN A 209 -17.50 -0.62 -8.21
CA ASN A 209 -16.82 0.19 -9.22
C ASN A 209 -15.83 -0.68 -10.03
N GLY A 210 -15.91 -0.60 -11.36
CA GLY A 210 -15.15 -1.42 -12.30
C GLY A 210 -15.76 -2.79 -12.61
N ALA A 211 -16.90 -3.16 -12.03
CA ALA A 211 -17.49 -4.49 -12.25
C ALA A 211 -17.91 -4.71 -13.71
N THR A 212 -17.79 -5.96 -14.18
CA THR A 212 -18.45 -6.40 -15.42
C THR A 212 -19.82 -6.97 -15.07
N VAL A 213 -20.85 -6.47 -15.74
CA VAL A 213 -22.26 -6.83 -15.49
C VAL A 213 -22.93 -7.37 -16.75
N ASN A 214 -23.91 -8.26 -16.57
CA ASN A 214 -24.69 -8.86 -17.65
C ASN A 214 -26.10 -9.24 -17.16
N GLY A 215 -27.05 -9.38 -18.09
CA GLY A 215 -28.43 -9.73 -17.76
C GLY A 215 -29.12 -8.69 -16.88
N THR A 216 -29.93 -9.16 -15.93
CA THR A 216 -30.65 -8.29 -14.98
C THR A 216 -29.79 -7.99 -13.76
N VAL A 217 -29.45 -6.72 -13.56
CA VAL A 217 -28.58 -6.20 -12.51
C VAL A 217 -29.40 -5.46 -11.47
N GLN A 218 -29.17 -5.72 -10.19
CA GLN A 218 -29.68 -4.88 -9.11
C GLN A 218 -28.65 -3.79 -8.80
N VAL A 219 -29.05 -2.53 -8.92
CA VAL A 219 -28.26 -1.37 -8.50
C VAL A 219 -28.78 -0.96 -7.14
N THR A 220 -27.99 -1.13 -6.08
CA THR A 220 -28.37 -0.81 -4.70
C THR A 220 -27.53 0.33 -4.16
N ALA A 221 -28.10 1.13 -3.26
CA ALA A 221 -27.37 2.20 -2.60
C ALA A 221 -27.67 2.27 -1.09
N THR A 222 -26.68 2.75 -0.34
CA THR A 222 -26.81 3.05 1.08
C THR A 222 -26.81 4.57 1.25
N ALA A 223 -27.87 5.09 1.86
CA ALA A 223 -28.01 6.51 2.17
C ALA A 223 -28.09 6.73 3.69
N SER A 224 -27.86 7.96 4.15
CA SER A 224 -28.11 8.33 5.55
C SER A 224 -29.60 8.26 5.90
N SER A 225 -29.90 8.14 7.20
CA SER A 225 -31.27 7.93 7.71
C SER A 225 -32.23 9.10 7.44
N ASP A 226 -31.72 10.28 7.08
CA ASP A 226 -32.53 11.45 6.71
C ASP A 226 -32.94 11.45 5.22
N ALA A 227 -32.41 10.54 4.40
CA ALA A 227 -32.79 10.40 3.00
C ALA A 227 -34.25 9.94 2.87
N THR A 228 -35.03 10.67 2.07
CA THR A 228 -36.44 10.39 1.80
C THR A 228 -36.70 9.89 0.38
N GLY A 229 -35.67 9.84 -0.46
CA GLY A 229 -35.73 9.22 -1.79
C GLY A 229 -34.36 9.11 -2.45
N VAL A 230 -34.18 8.10 -3.29
CA VAL A 230 -32.99 7.86 -4.11
C VAL A 230 -33.39 7.64 -5.56
N THR A 231 -32.80 8.40 -6.47
CA THR A 231 -32.94 8.18 -7.92
C THR A 231 -31.69 7.54 -8.48
N PHE A 232 -31.85 6.50 -9.30
CA PHE A 232 -30.77 5.82 -10.00
C PHE A 232 -30.73 6.23 -11.48
N LYS A 233 -29.52 6.30 -12.07
CA LYS A 233 -29.32 6.58 -13.49
C LYS A 233 -28.22 5.73 -14.10
N VAL A 234 -28.31 5.51 -15.41
CA VAL A 234 -27.30 4.90 -16.28
C VAL A 234 -26.96 5.89 -17.38
N ASP A 235 -25.70 6.35 -17.50
CA ASP A 235 -25.28 7.39 -18.46
C ASP A 235 -26.28 8.57 -18.49
N ASP A 236 -26.64 9.07 -17.31
CA ASP A 236 -27.59 10.17 -17.08
C ASP A 236 -29.07 9.89 -17.43
N VAL A 237 -29.41 8.68 -17.89
CA VAL A 237 -30.79 8.19 -18.12
C VAL A 237 -31.36 7.55 -16.85
N ALA A 238 -32.58 7.92 -16.45
CA ALA A 238 -33.22 7.40 -15.23
C ALA A 238 -33.48 5.88 -15.30
N LEU A 239 -33.13 5.19 -14.22
CA LEU A 239 -33.32 3.76 -14.05
C LEU A 239 -34.56 3.50 -13.16
N GLY A 240 -35.74 3.76 -13.74
CA GLY A 240 -37.02 3.66 -13.04
C GLY A 240 -37.42 4.95 -12.30
N ALA A 241 -38.48 4.83 -11.50
CA ALA A 241 -38.93 5.91 -10.62
C ALA A 241 -38.00 6.05 -9.41
N GLU A 242 -38.09 7.19 -8.72
CA GLU A 242 -37.39 7.39 -7.46
C GLU A 242 -37.83 6.34 -6.42
N ASP A 243 -36.86 5.73 -5.75
CA ASP A 243 -37.10 4.80 -4.67
C ASP A 243 -37.18 5.56 -3.34
N THR A 244 -38.36 5.51 -2.70
CA THR A 244 -38.63 6.21 -1.44
C THR A 244 -38.59 5.29 -0.23
N THR A 245 -38.15 4.03 -0.36
CA THR A 245 -38.17 3.06 0.74
C THR A 245 -36.85 2.30 0.83
N ALA A 246 -36.14 2.45 1.95
CA ALA A 246 -34.93 1.67 2.21
C ALA A 246 -35.28 0.17 2.41
N PRO A 247 -34.46 -0.78 1.91
CA PRO A 247 -33.19 -0.58 1.21
C PRO A 247 -33.37 -0.10 -0.24
N PHE A 248 -32.66 0.97 -0.61
CA PHE A 248 -32.82 1.61 -1.92
C PHE A 248 -32.22 0.77 -3.06
N ALA A 249 -33.02 0.46 -4.06
CA ALA A 249 -32.62 -0.36 -5.19
C ALA A 249 -33.35 -0.01 -6.50
N ALA A 250 -32.66 -0.21 -7.62
CA ALA A 250 -33.25 -0.18 -8.95
C ALA A 250 -32.81 -1.39 -9.77
N THR A 251 -33.71 -1.87 -10.62
CA THR A 251 -33.43 -3.01 -11.51
C THR A 251 -33.02 -2.51 -12.89
N TRP A 252 -31.90 -3.01 -13.41
CA TRP A 252 -31.40 -2.72 -14.74
C TRP A 252 -31.29 -3.96 -15.60
N ASP A 253 -32.06 -4.03 -16.68
CA ASP A 253 -31.85 -5.06 -17.70
C ASP A 253 -30.78 -4.61 -18.70
N THR A 254 -29.55 -5.08 -18.49
CA THR A 254 -28.41 -4.73 -19.35
C THR A 254 -28.56 -5.28 -20.76
N LYS A 255 -29.42 -6.28 -21.02
CA LYS A 255 -29.65 -6.84 -22.38
C LYS A 255 -30.25 -5.81 -23.33
N THR A 256 -30.80 -4.73 -22.80
CA THR A 256 -31.41 -3.63 -23.56
C THR A 256 -30.38 -2.60 -24.04
N VAL A 257 -29.12 -2.71 -23.61
CA VAL A 257 -28.05 -1.76 -23.94
C VAL A 257 -26.83 -2.46 -24.57
N THR A 258 -26.01 -1.71 -25.31
CA THR A 258 -24.81 -2.20 -26.01
C THR A 258 -23.68 -2.58 -25.04
N ASN A 259 -22.77 -3.48 -25.44
CA ASN A 259 -21.61 -3.82 -24.61
C ASN A 259 -20.58 -2.68 -24.62
N LYS A 260 -20.41 -1.99 -23.48
CA LYS A 260 -19.42 -0.93 -23.24
C LYS A 260 -19.36 -0.57 -21.76
N ALA A 261 -18.50 0.38 -21.39
CA ALA A 261 -18.55 1.01 -20.07
C ALA A 261 -19.79 1.93 -19.92
N TYR A 262 -20.42 1.90 -18.74
CA TYR A 262 -21.56 2.71 -18.32
C TYR A 262 -21.28 3.36 -16.97
N LYS A 263 -21.71 4.61 -16.80
CA LYS A 263 -21.69 5.33 -15.53
C LYS A 263 -23.02 5.11 -14.80
N LEU A 264 -22.98 4.48 -13.64
CA LEU A 264 -24.13 4.37 -12.74
C LEU A 264 -24.08 5.51 -11.73
N THR A 265 -25.18 6.25 -11.60
CA THR A 265 -25.29 7.37 -10.65
C THR A 265 -26.45 7.13 -9.69
N ALA A 266 -26.23 7.36 -8.40
CA ALA A 266 -27.27 7.39 -7.38
C ALA A 266 -27.34 8.78 -6.76
N THR A 267 -28.54 9.37 -6.70
CA THR A 267 -28.78 10.68 -6.11
C THR A 267 -29.79 10.54 -4.98
N ALA A 268 -29.39 10.85 -3.75
CA ALA A 268 -30.29 10.88 -2.60
C ALA A 268 -30.80 12.31 -2.34
N ARG A 269 -32.05 12.42 -1.89
CA ARG A 269 -32.63 13.67 -1.38
C ARG A 269 -33.22 13.49 0.01
N ASN A 270 -33.30 14.56 0.79
CA ASN A 270 -34.05 14.59 2.04
C ASN A 270 -35.27 15.53 1.98
N ALA A 271 -36.12 15.51 3.01
CA ALA A 271 -37.35 16.31 3.07
C ALA A 271 -37.11 17.83 3.09
N ALA A 272 -35.92 18.26 3.51
CA ALA A 272 -35.55 19.67 3.54
C ALA A 272 -35.10 20.21 2.16
N GLY A 273 -34.91 19.34 1.17
CA GLY A 273 -34.50 19.70 -0.19
C GLY A 273 -33.00 19.51 -0.50
N GLY A 274 -32.23 18.92 0.41
CA GLY A 274 -30.80 18.68 0.23
C GLY A 274 -30.58 17.47 -0.66
N GLN A 275 -29.58 17.52 -1.55
CA GLN A 275 -29.29 16.45 -2.50
C GLN A 275 -27.79 16.13 -2.54
N ALA A 276 -27.46 14.85 -2.60
CA ALA A 276 -26.10 14.37 -2.85
C ALA A 276 -26.11 13.28 -3.91
N SER A 277 -25.02 13.19 -4.67
CA SER A 277 -24.85 12.21 -5.74
C SER A 277 -23.51 11.48 -5.62
N THR A 278 -23.48 10.24 -6.09
CA THR A 278 -22.28 9.43 -6.25
C THR A 278 -22.38 8.65 -7.55
N ASP A 279 -21.24 8.31 -8.14
CA ASP A 279 -21.17 7.50 -9.34
C ASP A 279 -20.10 6.40 -9.28
N ILE A 280 -20.34 5.35 -10.07
CA ILE A 280 -19.37 4.28 -10.35
C ILE A 280 -19.39 3.99 -11.85
N THR A 281 -18.31 3.39 -12.35
CA THR A 281 -18.25 2.87 -13.73
C THR A 281 -18.38 1.35 -13.72
N VAL A 282 -19.17 0.78 -14.62
CA VAL A 282 -19.27 -0.68 -14.85
C VAL A 282 -19.16 -1.00 -16.33
N THR A 283 -18.73 -2.20 -16.67
CA THR A 283 -18.68 -2.67 -18.06
C THR A 283 -19.84 -3.63 -18.33
N VAL A 284 -20.74 -3.28 -19.26
CA VAL A 284 -21.76 -4.23 -19.73
C VAL A 284 -21.14 -5.17 -20.75
N ASN A 285 -21.32 -6.47 -20.51
CA ASN A 285 -20.96 -7.50 -21.47
C ASN A 285 -22.05 -8.57 -21.55
N ASN A 286 -23.04 -8.33 -22.43
CA ASN A 286 -24.06 -9.30 -22.82
C ASN A 286 -23.64 -10.18 -23.98
N ALA A 287 -22.35 -10.18 -24.38
CA ALA A 287 -21.90 -11.23 -25.28
C ALA A 287 -22.30 -12.56 -24.63
N PRO A 288 -22.86 -13.52 -25.39
CA PRO A 288 -22.89 -14.88 -24.90
C PRO A 288 -21.47 -15.15 -24.41
N VAL A 289 -21.30 -15.45 -23.13
CA VAL A 289 -20.10 -16.15 -22.70
C VAL A 289 -20.10 -17.35 -23.62
N GLY A 290 -19.23 -17.34 -24.63
CA GLY A 290 -19.00 -18.55 -25.39
C GLY A 290 -18.81 -19.63 -24.35
N ASN A 291 -19.51 -20.76 -24.51
CA ASN A 291 -19.35 -21.88 -23.58
C ASN A 291 -17.85 -22.01 -23.32
N PRO A 292 -17.41 -22.07 -22.04
CA PRO A 292 -16.00 -22.24 -21.74
C PRO A 292 -15.47 -23.35 -22.65
N PRO A 293 -14.27 -23.20 -23.22
CA PRO A 293 -13.71 -24.24 -24.07
C PRO A 293 -13.86 -25.58 -23.36
N PRO A 294 -14.20 -26.67 -24.07
CA PRO A 294 -14.39 -27.97 -23.44
C PRO A 294 -13.16 -28.30 -22.59
N PRO A 295 -13.34 -29.00 -21.46
CA PRO A 295 -12.24 -29.24 -20.54
C PRO A 295 -11.11 -29.95 -21.30
N PRO A 296 -9.85 -29.50 -21.13
CA PRO A 296 -8.74 -30.19 -21.76
C PRO A 296 -8.76 -31.67 -21.34
N PRO A 297 -8.40 -32.61 -22.22
CA PRO A 297 -8.31 -34.02 -21.86
C PRO A 297 -7.46 -34.19 -20.60
N PRO A 298 -7.77 -35.17 -19.72
CA PRO A 298 -6.97 -35.44 -18.54
C PRO A 298 -5.49 -35.49 -18.91
N GLN A 299 -4.69 -34.56 -18.39
CA GLN A 299 -3.28 -34.48 -18.77
C GLN A 299 -2.53 -35.72 -18.26
N PRO A 300 -1.81 -36.45 -19.13
CA PRO A 300 -0.98 -37.57 -18.71
C PRO A 300 0.00 -37.14 -17.62
N GLY A 301 0.01 -37.85 -16.50
CA GLY A 301 0.90 -37.57 -15.37
C GLY A 301 0.40 -36.49 -14.40
N ASN A 302 -0.78 -35.89 -14.61
CA ASN A 302 -1.38 -35.02 -13.61
C ASN A 302 -1.83 -35.86 -12.41
N LEU A 303 -1.29 -35.53 -11.24
CA LEU A 303 -1.58 -36.22 -9.99
C LEU A 303 -2.91 -35.78 -9.36
N ILE A 304 -3.40 -34.59 -9.70
CA ILE A 304 -4.67 -34.07 -9.18
C ILE A 304 -5.83 -34.80 -9.88
N ALA A 305 -6.62 -35.52 -9.09
CA ALA A 305 -7.86 -36.13 -9.57
C ALA A 305 -8.95 -35.07 -9.76
N ASN A 306 -9.78 -35.24 -10.80
CA ASN A 306 -10.83 -34.30 -11.17
C ASN A 306 -10.30 -32.85 -11.34
N PRO A 307 -9.27 -32.64 -12.19
CA PRO A 307 -8.52 -31.38 -12.24
C PRO A 307 -9.35 -30.17 -12.69
N GLY A 308 -10.25 -30.37 -13.66
CA GLY A 308 -11.22 -29.35 -14.11
C GLY A 308 -12.57 -29.43 -13.39
N LEU A 309 -12.65 -30.13 -12.25
CA LEU A 309 -13.85 -30.14 -11.38
C LEU A 309 -15.18 -30.62 -12.02
N GLU A 310 -15.15 -31.16 -13.23
CA GLU A 310 -16.34 -31.60 -13.99
C GLU A 310 -17.09 -32.80 -13.41
N THR A 311 -16.51 -33.50 -12.43
CA THR A 311 -17.18 -34.61 -11.72
C THR A 311 -17.50 -34.24 -10.28
N GLY A 312 -18.71 -34.55 -9.82
CA GLY A 312 -19.15 -34.25 -8.46
C GLY A 312 -20.65 -34.49 -8.26
N SER A 313 -21.05 -34.65 -7.00
CA SER A 313 -22.43 -34.85 -6.59
C SER A 313 -22.89 -33.70 -5.69
N GLY A 314 -24.00 -33.04 -6.05
CA GLY A 314 -24.52 -31.91 -5.26
C GLY A 314 -23.53 -30.76 -5.19
N ALA A 315 -23.22 -30.30 -3.98
CA ALA A 315 -22.38 -29.13 -3.72
C ALA A 315 -20.89 -29.46 -3.49
N THR A 316 -20.42 -30.65 -3.86
CA THR A 316 -19.02 -31.07 -3.64
C THR A 316 -18.44 -31.74 -4.89
N PRO A 317 -17.29 -31.28 -5.41
CA PRO A 317 -16.58 -31.95 -6.48
C PRO A 317 -15.98 -33.29 -5.99
N THR A 318 -15.96 -34.30 -6.85
CA THR A 318 -15.32 -35.59 -6.56
C THR A 318 -13.82 -35.38 -6.34
N SER A 319 -13.25 -36.00 -5.30
CA SER A 319 -11.82 -35.90 -4.91
C SER A 319 -11.35 -34.52 -4.46
N TRP A 320 -12.28 -33.63 -4.12
CA TRP A 320 -12.00 -32.33 -3.54
C TRP A 320 -12.82 -32.13 -2.27
N THR A 321 -12.29 -31.32 -1.36
CA THR A 321 -12.95 -30.95 -0.11
C THR A 321 -12.83 -29.45 0.11
N SER A 322 -13.83 -28.82 0.70
CA SER A 322 -13.72 -27.45 1.18
C SER A 322 -13.14 -27.44 2.60
N SER A 323 -12.21 -26.54 2.89
CA SER A 323 -11.62 -26.35 4.22
C SER A 323 -11.72 -24.90 4.67
N LYS A 324 -11.89 -24.69 5.97
CA LYS A 324 -11.84 -23.38 6.62
C LYS A 324 -11.30 -23.54 8.03
N TRP A 325 -10.51 -22.58 8.48
CA TRP A 325 -10.17 -22.41 9.89
C TRP A 325 -10.18 -20.93 10.29
N GLY A 326 -10.09 -20.63 11.59
CA GLY A 326 -10.14 -19.26 12.11
C GLY A 326 -11.52 -18.60 12.08
N THR A 327 -11.53 -17.29 12.31
CA THR A 327 -12.75 -16.47 12.40
C THR A 327 -13.00 -15.73 11.10
N ASN A 328 -13.77 -16.36 10.22
CA ASN A 328 -14.27 -15.78 8.98
C ASN A 328 -15.66 -16.31 8.64
N THR A 329 -16.44 -15.60 7.82
CA THR A 329 -17.74 -16.07 7.32
C THR A 329 -17.57 -16.42 5.86
N THR A 330 -17.71 -17.71 5.54
CA THR A 330 -17.34 -18.27 4.24
C THR A 330 -18.50 -19.06 3.65
N LYS A 331 -18.71 -18.89 2.35
CA LYS A 331 -19.62 -19.70 1.54
C LYS A 331 -18.84 -20.38 0.42
N PHE A 332 -18.91 -21.70 0.39
CA PHE A 332 -18.39 -22.53 -0.72
C PHE A 332 -19.52 -22.81 -1.71
N THR A 333 -19.24 -22.64 -3.01
CA THR A 333 -20.22 -22.87 -4.08
C THR A 333 -19.61 -23.76 -5.16
N TYR A 334 -20.27 -24.89 -5.41
CA TYR A 334 -19.99 -25.81 -6.52
C TYR A 334 -21.32 -26.36 -7.07
N PRO A 335 -21.49 -26.46 -8.40
CA PRO A 335 -20.61 -25.88 -9.44
C PRO A 335 -20.70 -24.34 -9.46
N SER A 336 -19.65 -23.69 -9.92
CA SER A 336 -19.59 -22.25 -10.21
C SER A 336 -19.09 -22.00 -11.64
N ALA A 337 -18.86 -20.73 -12.02
CA ALA A 337 -18.28 -20.39 -13.31
C ALA A 337 -16.91 -21.06 -13.49
N ALA A 338 -16.62 -21.55 -14.70
CA ALA A 338 -15.45 -22.35 -15.03
C ALA A 338 -14.61 -21.68 -16.13
N HIS A 339 -13.31 -21.96 -16.14
CA HIS A 339 -12.37 -21.53 -17.19
C HIS A 339 -12.55 -22.42 -18.42
N SER A 340 -12.69 -23.71 -18.18
CA SER A 340 -13.03 -24.72 -19.19
C SER A 340 -14.17 -25.58 -18.68
N GLY A 341 -14.88 -26.27 -19.58
CA GLY A 341 -16.02 -27.08 -19.18
C GLY A 341 -17.20 -26.30 -18.61
N SER A 342 -17.80 -26.82 -17.54
CA SER A 342 -19.08 -26.36 -17.01
C SER A 342 -19.12 -26.18 -15.49
N ARG A 343 -18.06 -26.58 -14.77
CA ARG A 343 -18.07 -26.61 -13.31
C ARG A 343 -16.76 -26.09 -12.71
N GLY A 344 -16.76 -24.86 -12.21
CA GLY A 344 -15.69 -24.36 -11.32
C GLY A 344 -16.02 -24.54 -9.84
N ALA A 345 -15.09 -24.15 -8.97
CA ALA A 345 -15.28 -24.09 -7.52
C ALA A 345 -15.07 -22.67 -7.00
N ARG A 346 -16.07 -22.10 -6.31
CA ARG A 346 -16.03 -20.72 -5.78
C ARG A 346 -16.01 -20.71 -4.25
N THR A 347 -15.26 -19.75 -3.70
CA THR A 347 -15.18 -19.43 -2.28
C THR A 347 -15.46 -17.95 -2.09
N ASP A 348 -16.46 -17.60 -1.27
CA ASP A 348 -16.78 -16.21 -0.90
C ASP A 348 -16.53 -16.02 0.60
N VAL A 349 -15.69 -15.05 0.97
CA VAL A 349 -15.45 -14.63 2.37
C VAL A 349 -16.09 -13.27 2.59
N THR A 350 -17.18 -13.21 3.36
CA THR A 350 -17.99 -11.99 3.55
C THR A 350 -17.64 -11.22 4.82
N ALA A 351 -17.05 -11.90 5.80
CA ALA A 351 -16.48 -11.30 7.01
C ALA A 351 -15.16 -12.01 7.35
N TYR A 352 -14.16 -11.27 7.82
CA TYR A 352 -12.83 -11.80 8.09
C TYR A 352 -12.22 -11.17 9.35
N THR A 353 -11.65 -12.01 10.20
CA THR A 353 -10.82 -11.62 11.34
C THR A 353 -9.53 -12.43 11.36
N SER A 354 -9.58 -13.73 11.09
CA SER A 354 -8.41 -14.61 11.01
C SER A 354 -8.68 -15.88 10.21
N GLY A 355 -7.61 -16.62 9.92
CA GLY A 355 -7.62 -17.92 9.25
C GLY A 355 -7.73 -17.82 7.73
N ASP A 356 -8.22 -18.88 7.09
CA ASP A 356 -8.45 -18.93 5.65
C ASP A 356 -9.65 -19.81 5.29
N ALA A 357 -9.95 -19.83 3.99
CA ALA A 357 -10.85 -20.77 3.36
C ALA A 357 -10.32 -21.20 1.98
N ALA A 358 -10.48 -22.47 1.62
CA ALA A 358 -10.01 -23.00 0.34
C ALA A 358 -10.82 -24.22 -0.13
N TRP A 359 -10.83 -24.46 -1.44
CA TRP A 359 -11.07 -25.78 -2.00
C TRP A 359 -9.74 -26.53 -2.12
N ARG A 360 -9.71 -27.78 -1.68
CA ARG A 360 -8.50 -28.61 -1.59
C ARG A 360 -8.69 -29.92 -2.36
N PRO A 361 -7.79 -30.26 -3.29
CA PRO A 361 -7.78 -31.61 -3.85
C PRO A 361 -7.34 -32.61 -2.78
N ASN A 362 -7.69 -33.89 -2.96
CA ASN A 362 -7.17 -34.94 -2.08
C ASN A 362 -5.62 -35.00 -2.13
N PRO A 363 -4.95 -35.31 -1.00
CA PRO A 363 -3.49 -35.42 -0.98
C PRO A 363 -2.96 -36.45 -1.98
N VAL A 364 -1.97 -36.07 -2.78
CA VAL A 364 -1.35 -36.92 -3.79
C VAL A 364 -0.03 -37.49 -3.28
N THR A 365 0.35 -38.68 -3.76
CA THR A 365 1.66 -39.27 -3.41
C THR A 365 2.77 -38.65 -4.24
N VAL A 366 3.90 -38.32 -3.60
CA VAL A 366 5.06 -37.72 -4.25
C VAL A 366 6.36 -38.43 -3.87
N THR A 367 7.42 -38.19 -4.64
CA THR A 367 8.76 -38.72 -4.35
C THR A 367 9.67 -37.62 -3.80
N ALA A 368 10.29 -37.86 -2.65
CA ALA A 368 11.27 -36.95 -2.06
C ALA A 368 12.42 -36.63 -3.03
N GLY A 369 12.82 -35.36 -3.10
CA GLY A 369 13.87 -34.86 -3.98
C GLY A 369 13.45 -34.66 -5.45
N LYS A 370 12.24 -35.05 -5.84
CA LYS A 370 11.66 -34.69 -7.15
C LYS A 370 11.00 -33.32 -7.09
N SER A 371 11.01 -32.63 -8.22
CA SER A 371 10.26 -31.38 -8.39
C SER A 371 8.94 -31.65 -9.09
N TYR A 372 7.93 -30.85 -8.76
CA TYR A 372 6.61 -30.91 -9.36
C TYR A 372 6.20 -29.50 -9.80
N LYS A 373 5.49 -29.40 -10.92
CA LYS A 373 4.94 -28.15 -11.44
C LYS A 373 3.44 -28.13 -11.17
N TYR A 374 3.01 -27.09 -10.46
CA TYR A 374 1.61 -26.76 -10.27
C TYR A 374 1.16 -25.72 -11.30
N THR A 375 0.00 -25.96 -11.91
CA THR A 375 -0.75 -24.92 -12.63
C THR A 375 -2.20 -24.92 -12.18
N GLY A 376 -2.85 -23.77 -12.22
CA GLY A 376 -4.29 -23.67 -11.95
C GLY A 376 -4.85 -22.38 -12.50
N TRP A 377 -6.09 -22.42 -13.01
CA TRP A 377 -6.77 -21.22 -13.47
C TRP A 377 -7.62 -20.66 -12.34
N TYR A 378 -7.60 -19.33 -12.21
CA TYR A 378 -8.35 -18.65 -11.17
C TYR A 378 -8.90 -17.29 -11.60
N GLN A 379 -9.92 -16.85 -10.88
CA GLN A 379 -10.39 -15.46 -10.84
C GLN A 379 -10.52 -15.03 -9.38
N SER A 380 -10.17 -13.80 -9.07
CA SER A 380 -10.36 -13.25 -7.72
C SER A 380 -10.45 -11.73 -7.75
N ASN A 381 -11.23 -11.16 -6.83
CA ASN A 381 -11.24 -9.70 -6.62
C ASN A 381 -10.24 -9.23 -5.56
N VAL A 382 -9.42 -10.13 -5.00
CA VAL A 382 -8.41 -9.83 -4.01
C VAL A 382 -7.13 -10.61 -4.29
N ASP A 383 -6.01 -10.10 -3.79
CA ASP A 383 -4.76 -10.87 -3.83
C ASP A 383 -4.88 -12.09 -2.91
N THR A 384 -4.51 -13.24 -3.44
CA THR A 384 -4.47 -14.55 -2.77
C THR A 384 -3.05 -15.13 -2.87
N GLU A 385 -2.88 -16.37 -2.42
CA GLU A 385 -1.64 -17.13 -2.54
C GLU A 385 -1.95 -18.59 -2.84
N VAL A 386 -0.91 -19.33 -3.23
CA VAL A 386 -0.95 -20.78 -3.38
C VAL A 386 -0.03 -21.37 -2.33
N ASP A 387 -0.52 -22.36 -1.62
CA ASP A 387 0.20 -23.06 -0.57
C ASP A 387 0.36 -24.54 -0.89
N VAL A 388 1.40 -25.13 -0.33
CA VAL A 388 1.66 -26.57 -0.33
C VAL A 388 1.60 -27.08 1.09
N GLU A 389 0.70 -28.02 1.32
CA GLU A 389 0.70 -28.88 2.51
C GLU A 389 1.51 -30.14 2.22
N VAL A 390 2.56 -30.39 2.99
CA VAL A 390 3.48 -31.51 2.85
C VAL A 390 3.26 -32.48 4.01
N THR A 391 2.83 -33.70 3.70
CA THR A 391 2.78 -34.79 4.69
C THR A 391 4.09 -35.57 4.65
N MET A 392 4.82 -35.55 5.76
CA MET A 392 6.05 -36.30 5.96
C MET A 392 5.78 -37.79 6.24
N THR A 393 6.77 -38.64 6.00
CA THR A 393 6.69 -40.10 6.23
C THR A 393 6.48 -40.46 7.70
N ASN A 394 6.85 -39.56 8.62
CA ASN A 394 6.60 -39.69 10.06
C ASN A 394 5.19 -39.21 10.47
N GLY A 395 4.36 -38.78 9.52
CA GLY A 395 3.00 -38.28 9.75
C GLY A 395 2.90 -36.79 10.09
N THR A 396 4.01 -36.06 10.25
CA THR A 396 3.95 -34.60 10.51
C THR A 396 3.57 -33.85 9.24
N VAL A 397 2.80 -32.77 9.39
CA VAL A 397 2.42 -31.89 8.29
C VAL A 397 3.23 -30.60 8.36
N GLN A 398 3.74 -30.16 7.21
CA GLN A 398 4.40 -28.87 7.04
C GLN A 398 3.65 -28.06 5.98
N TYR A 399 3.70 -26.75 6.09
CA TYR A 399 3.14 -25.83 5.10
C TYR A 399 4.26 -25.01 4.50
N ALA A 400 4.16 -24.75 3.20
CA ALA A 400 5.06 -23.86 2.49
C ALA A 400 4.25 -22.97 1.54
N PHE A 401 4.53 -21.68 1.58
CA PHE A 401 4.10 -20.75 0.54
C PHE A 401 4.71 -21.17 -0.81
N LEU A 402 3.90 -21.19 -1.86
CA LEU A 402 4.35 -21.55 -3.21
C LEU A 402 4.44 -20.35 -4.14
N ALA A 403 3.38 -19.55 -4.21
CA ALA A 403 3.32 -18.40 -5.10
C ALA A 403 2.23 -17.40 -4.69
N ALA A 404 2.51 -16.11 -4.89
CA ALA A 404 1.50 -15.07 -4.82
C ALA A 404 0.57 -15.15 -6.04
N ALA A 405 -0.72 -14.88 -5.81
CA ALA A 405 -1.76 -14.93 -6.83
C ALA A 405 -2.55 -13.60 -6.82
N PRO A 406 -2.12 -12.59 -7.60
CA PRO A 406 -2.75 -11.26 -7.62
C PRO A 406 -4.22 -11.32 -8.00
N ALA A 407 -5.01 -10.33 -7.56
CA ALA A 407 -6.39 -10.17 -7.98
C ALA A 407 -6.50 -10.13 -9.52
N SER A 408 -7.45 -10.89 -10.06
CA SER A 408 -7.73 -10.91 -11.49
C SER A 408 -9.23 -11.04 -11.74
N ALA A 409 -9.81 -10.03 -12.37
CA ALA A 409 -11.20 -10.05 -12.81
C ALA A 409 -11.42 -11.03 -13.98
N GLY A 410 -10.40 -11.28 -14.81
CA GLY A 410 -10.39 -12.31 -15.85
C GLY A 410 -9.71 -13.61 -15.36
N TRP A 411 -9.81 -14.67 -16.15
CA TRP A 411 -9.08 -15.90 -15.88
C TRP A 411 -7.57 -15.66 -15.98
N ALA A 412 -6.87 -15.91 -14.87
CA ALA A 412 -5.41 -15.89 -14.79
C ALA A 412 -4.92 -17.31 -14.49
N GLN A 413 -3.73 -17.64 -14.99
CA GLN A 413 -3.13 -18.95 -14.76
C GLN A 413 -1.97 -18.82 -13.78
N LEU A 414 -1.98 -19.65 -12.74
CA LEU A 414 -0.85 -19.87 -11.85
C LEU A 414 0.12 -20.85 -12.48
N ASN A 415 1.41 -20.61 -12.24
CA ASN A 415 2.49 -21.49 -12.67
C ASN A 415 3.58 -21.42 -11.61
N ALA A 416 3.77 -22.51 -10.88
CA ALA A 416 4.77 -22.58 -9.82
C ALA A 416 5.38 -23.99 -9.75
N THR A 417 6.57 -24.09 -9.19
CA THR A 417 7.29 -25.35 -9.04
C THR A 417 7.68 -25.57 -7.60
N TYR A 418 7.58 -26.81 -7.13
CA TYR A 418 7.92 -27.21 -5.77
C TYR A 418 8.84 -28.41 -5.77
N THR A 419 9.97 -28.32 -5.08
CA THR A 419 10.86 -29.47 -4.85
C THR A 419 10.50 -30.14 -3.54
N VAL A 420 10.16 -31.42 -3.61
CA VAL A 420 9.69 -32.19 -2.46
C VAL A 420 10.85 -32.39 -1.47
N PRO A 421 10.70 -31.98 -0.20
CA PRO A 421 11.76 -32.12 0.79
C PRO A 421 12.04 -33.59 1.11
N ALA A 422 13.23 -33.85 1.67
CA ALA A 422 13.57 -35.18 2.17
C ALA A 422 12.56 -35.63 3.22
N GLY A 423 12.12 -36.90 3.16
CA GLY A 423 11.15 -37.45 4.11
C GLY A 423 9.70 -37.08 3.83
N ALA A 424 9.37 -36.37 2.74
CA ALA A 424 7.98 -36.14 2.35
C ALA A 424 7.37 -37.35 1.61
N SER A 425 6.07 -37.54 1.78
CA SER A 425 5.30 -38.67 1.22
C SER A 425 4.08 -38.23 0.40
N LYS A 426 3.40 -37.16 0.82
CA LYS A 426 2.23 -36.62 0.11
C LYS A 426 2.25 -35.11 0.05
N LEU A 427 1.62 -34.54 -0.98
CA LEU A 427 1.36 -33.12 -1.13
C LEU A 427 -0.12 -32.82 -1.34
N THR A 428 -0.56 -31.67 -0.86
CA THR A 428 -1.79 -31.00 -1.29
C THR A 428 -1.42 -29.58 -1.70
N VAL A 429 -1.71 -29.19 -2.95
CA VAL A 429 -1.54 -27.81 -3.40
C VAL A 429 -2.92 -27.16 -3.48
N PHE A 430 -3.10 -26.01 -2.83
CA PHE A 430 -4.38 -25.32 -2.76
C PHE A 430 -4.19 -23.80 -2.74
N GLN A 431 -5.23 -23.07 -3.14
CA GLN A 431 -5.22 -21.60 -3.18
C GLN A 431 -6.18 -21.06 -2.11
N PRO A 432 -5.69 -20.64 -0.94
CA PRO A 432 -6.55 -20.05 0.09
C PRO A 432 -6.95 -18.61 -0.19
N ILE A 433 -8.08 -18.21 0.40
CA ILE A 433 -8.46 -16.81 0.59
C ILE A 433 -8.46 -16.46 2.08
N ALA A 434 -7.51 -15.62 2.48
CA ALA A 434 -7.30 -15.18 3.86
C ALA A 434 -7.69 -13.70 4.08
N LYS A 435 -8.73 -13.22 3.38
CA LYS A 435 -9.30 -11.87 3.54
C LYS A 435 -10.71 -11.80 2.96
N LYS A 436 -11.44 -10.72 3.23
CA LYS A 436 -12.78 -10.50 2.66
C LYS A 436 -12.69 -10.35 1.14
N GLY A 437 -13.39 -11.19 0.38
CA GLY A 437 -13.33 -11.24 -1.08
C GLY A 437 -13.92 -12.54 -1.62
N TRP A 438 -13.65 -12.84 -2.89
CA TRP A 438 -14.03 -14.10 -3.52
C TRP A 438 -12.90 -14.65 -4.40
N LEU A 439 -12.87 -15.97 -4.54
CA LEU A 439 -11.95 -16.74 -5.38
C LEU A 439 -12.74 -17.80 -6.14
N VAL A 440 -12.43 -17.98 -7.42
CA VAL A 440 -12.89 -19.10 -8.24
C VAL A 440 -11.67 -19.86 -8.75
N ASN A 441 -11.69 -21.18 -8.63
CA ASN A 441 -10.64 -22.08 -9.09
C ASN A 441 -11.16 -23.04 -10.15
N ASP A 442 -10.31 -23.37 -11.12
CA ASP A 442 -10.54 -24.38 -12.13
C ASP A 442 -9.22 -24.92 -12.71
N ASP A 443 -9.29 -26.03 -13.44
CA ASP A 443 -8.20 -26.59 -14.25
C ASP A 443 -6.86 -26.74 -13.51
N ALA A 444 -6.89 -27.34 -12.33
CA ALA A 444 -5.69 -27.56 -11.51
C ALA A 444 -4.85 -28.74 -12.02
N SER A 445 -3.53 -28.59 -12.06
CA SER A 445 -2.60 -29.64 -12.46
C SER A 445 -1.39 -29.68 -11.54
N LEU A 446 -0.93 -30.88 -11.20
CA LEU A 446 0.34 -31.12 -10.53
C LEU A 446 1.04 -32.28 -11.24
N THR A 447 2.14 -31.98 -11.93
CA THR A 447 2.89 -32.96 -12.73
C THR A 447 4.34 -33.01 -12.28
N GLU A 448 5.00 -34.17 -12.43
CA GLU A 448 6.45 -34.25 -12.20
C GLU A 448 7.17 -33.30 -13.16
N TYR A 449 8.15 -32.57 -12.64
CA TYR A 449 8.84 -31.49 -13.32
C TYR A 449 10.35 -31.70 -13.22
N THR A 450 11.03 -31.60 -14.35
CA THR A 450 12.48 -31.59 -14.42
C THR A 450 12.92 -30.18 -14.78
N PRO A 451 13.60 -29.45 -13.88
CA PRO A 451 14.00 -28.08 -14.15
C PRO A 451 14.95 -27.96 -15.33
N ALA A 452 14.75 -26.92 -16.14
CA ALA A 452 15.71 -26.58 -17.18
C ALA A 452 16.98 -26.04 -16.53
N LYS A 453 18.10 -26.60 -16.96
CA LYS A 453 19.43 -26.33 -16.41
C LYS A 453 20.00 -25.04 -16.97
N PHE A 454 20.62 -24.21 -16.13
CA PHE A 454 21.57 -23.23 -16.63
C PHE A 454 22.86 -23.94 -17.09
N ASP A 455 23.72 -23.20 -17.79
CA ASP A 455 25.04 -23.69 -18.20
C ASP A 455 25.91 -24.10 -16.99
N GLN A 456 25.68 -23.48 -15.83
CA GLN A 456 26.47 -23.70 -14.63
C GLN A 456 25.66 -23.46 -13.35
N ALA A 457 25.76 -24.36 -12.38
CA ALA A 457 25.27 -24.15 -11.03
C ALA A 457 25.99 -22.98 -10.34
N ARG A 458 25.23 -22.12 -9.64
CA ARG A 458 25.77 -20.97 -8.91
C ARG A 458 25.14 -20.85 -7.53
N VAL A 459 25.89 -20.24 -6.61
CA VAL A 459 25.39 -19.79 -5.31
C VAL A 459 25.69 -18.30 -5.13
N SER A 460 24.70 -17.56 -4.62
CA SER A 460 24.86 -16.19 -4.16
C SER A 460 24.63 -16.11 -2.66
N LEU A 461 25.56 -15.46 -1.97
CA LEU A 461 25.46 -15.16 -0.55
C LEU A 461 24.90 -13.75 -0.41
N THR A 462 23.80 -13.58 0.33
CA THR A 462 23.18 -12.28 0.57
C THR A 462 23.10 -11.99 2.06
N PHE A 463 23.35 -10.75 2.43
CA PHE A 463 23.27 -10.26 3.81
C PHE A 463 22.33 -9.05 3.85
N ASP A 464 21.27 -9.14 4.64
CA ASP A 464 20.19 -8.13 4.68
C ASP A 464 20.32 -7.19 5.90
N ASP A 465 19.56 -6.09 5.92
CA ASP A 465 19.44 -5.10 7.02
C ASP A 465 20.65 -4.21 7.34
N ALA A 466 21.82 -4.43 6.75
CA ALA A 466 23.05 -3.69 7.06
C ALA A 466 23.56 -3.83 8.51
N TRP A 467 23.34 -4.95 9.19
CA TRP A 467 23.88 -5.18 10.53
C TRP A 467 25.39 -4.99 10.61
N ARG A 468 25.87 -4.31 11.66
CA ARG A 468 27.31 -4.11 11.91
C ARG A 468 28.06 -5.42 12.08
N SER A 469 27.40 -6.46 12.60
CA SER A 469 27.97 -7.80 12.78
C SER A 469 28.42 -8.44 11.45
N GLN A 470 27.78 -8.07 10.34
CA GLN A 470 28.20 -8.50 9.01
C GLN A 470 29.56 -7.93 8.63
N PHE A 471 29.83 -6.67 8.99
CA PHE A 471 31.14 -6.06 8.77
C PHE A 471 32.20 -6.67 9.69
N THR A 472 31.90 -6.83 10.98
CA THR A 472 32.89 -7.24 11.98
C THR A 472 33.18 -8.74 12.00
N ALA A 473 32.22 -9.59 11.61
CA ALA A 473 32.36 -11.05 11.58
C ALA A 473 32.15 -11.65 10.19
N GLY A 474 31.15 -11.20 9.44
CA GLY A 474 30.83 -11.71 8.09
C GLY A 474 31.94 -11.46 7.06
N ILE A 475 32.43 -10.22 6.94
CA ILE A 475 33.49 -9.86 6.00
C ILE A 475 34.80 -10.64 6.25
N PRO A 476 35.32 -10.76 7.50
CA PRO A 476 36.45 -11.63 7.78
C PRO A 476 36.24 -13.09 7.33
N ALA A 477 35.05 -13.65 7.58
CA ALA A 477 34.72 -15.02 7.17
C ALA A 477 34.70 -15.17 5.63
N LEU A 478 34.08 -14.24 4.91
CA LEU A 478 34.07 -14.22 3.44
C LEU A 478 35.49 -14.09 2.86
N ASN A 479 36.31 -13.22 3.44
CA ASN A 479 37.69 -13.01 3.01
C ASN A 479 38.56 -14.26 3.19
N LYS A 480 38.38 -15.00 4.29
CA LYS A 480 39.08 -16.28 4.55
C LYS A 480 38.92 -17.28 3.39
N TYR A 481 37.75 -17.31 2.73
CA TYR A 481 37.47 -18.22 1.61
C TYR A 481 37.56 -17.57 0.23
N GLY A 482 37.87 -16.27 0.16
CA GLY A 482 37.94 -15.51 -1.09
C GLY A 482 36.58 -15.34 -1.77
N MET A 483 35.50 -15.31 -1.00
CA MET A 483 34.12 -15.23 -1.51
C MET A 483 33.62 -13.79 -1.55
N LYS A 484 32.81 -13.47 -2.55
CA LYS A 484 32.09 -12.19 -2.68
C LYS A 484 30.60 -12.42 -2.52
N ALA A 485 29.95 -11.44 -1.91
CA ALA A 485 28.56 -11.51 -1.46
C ALA A 485 27.83 -10.21 -1.83
N THR A 486 26.51 -10.22 -1.65
CA THR A 486 25.64 -9.06 -1.84
C THR A 486 25.15 -8.60 -0.49
N PHE A 487 25.24 -7.29 -0.22
CA PHE A 487 24.74 -6.69 1.01
C PHE A 487 23.59 -5.75 0.68
N TYR A 488 22.41 -6.05 1.18
CA TYR A 488 21.21 -5.23 1.01
C TYR A 488 21.13 -4.22 2.16
N MET A 489 21.31 -2.94 1.83
CA MET A 489 21.57 -1.90 2.82
C MET A 489 20.34 -1.05 3.12
N LEU A 490 20.10 -0.79 4.41
CA LEU A 490 19.21 0.26 4.90
C LEU A 490 19.93 1.61 4.89
N THR A 491 19.26 2.66 4.42
CA THR A 491 19.86 4.00 4.34
C THR A 491 19.51 4.91 5.51
N GLY A 492 18.44 4.61 6.24
CA GLY A 492 17.95 5.36 7.40
C GLY A 492 18.68 5.02 8.71
N GLU A 493 19.23 3.81 8.82
CA GLU A 493 19.76 3.28 10.09
C GLU A 493 21.24 3.57 10.35
N THR A 494 21.92 4.29 9.46
CA THR A 494 23.40 4.49 9.53
C THR A 494 23.92 5.25 10.76
N ALA A 495 23.02 5.87 11.53
CA ALA A 495 23.35 6.55 12.79
C ALA A 495 23.29 5.62 14.01
N ASP A 496 22.61 4.48 13.90
CA ASP A 496 22.48 3.51 14.98
C ASP A 496 23.72 2.60 15.02
N PRO A 497 24.36 2.43 16.21
CA PRO A 497 25.60 1.65 16.34
C PRO A 497 25.46 0.13 16.10
N GLN A 498 24.22 -0.41 16.07
CA GLN A 498 23.93 -1.79 15.71
C GLN A 498 24.08 -2.04 14.20
N TYR A 499 23.92 -1.00 13.39
CA TYR A 499 24.00 -1.05 11.94
C TYR A 499 25.33 -0.50 11.42
N MET A 500 25.61 -0.77 10.14
CA MET A 500 26.82 -0.31 9.48
C MET A 500 26.79 1.20 9.22
N THR A 501 27.94 1.84 9.40
CA THR A 501 28.14 3.22 8.93
C THR A 501 28.36 3.26 7.42
N VAL A 502 28.14 4.42 6.80
CA VAL A 502 28.42 4.63 5.36
C VAL A 502 29.88 4.30 5.00
N ASP A 503 30.83 4.58 5.89
CA ASP A 503 32.24 4.26 5.64
C ASP A 503 32.52 2.75 5.66
N GLN A 504 31.83 1.99 6.52
CA GLN A 504 31.90 0.53 6.51
C GLN A 504 31.29 -0.04 5.22
N MET A 505 30.15 0.50 4.77
CA MET A 505 29.54 0.10 3.48
C MET A 505 30.48 0.36 2.30
N LYS A 506 31.17 1.52 2.28
CA LYS A 506 32.19 1.83 1.27
C LYS A 506 33.38 0.86 1.30
N GLN A 507 33.80 0.42 2.48
CA GLN A 507 34.86 -0.59 2.62
C GLN A 507 34.42 -1.95 2.06
N ILE A 508 33.16 -2.34 2.30
CA ILE A 508 32.57 -3.55 1.71
C ILE A 508 32.56 -3.46 0.17
N GLN A 509 32.11 -2.33 -0.39
CA GLN A 509 32.15 -2.07 -1.83
C GLN A 509 33.58 -2.15 -2.38
N ALA A 510 34.55 -1.48 -1.74
CA ALA A 510 35.96 -1.49 -2.14
C ALA A 510 36.58 -2.89 -2.07
N GLY A 511 36.08 -3.75 -1.16
CA GLY A 511 36.40 -5.16 -1.10
C GLY A 511 35.85 -6.00 -2.26
N GLY A 512 35.08 -5.41 -3.19
CA GLY A 512 34.51 -6.08 -4.35
C GLY A 512 33.22 -6.86 -4.06
N HIS A 513 32.58 -6.59 -2.93
CA HIS A 513 31.23 -7.06 -2.64
C HIS A 513 30.21 -6.15 -3.32
N GLU A 514 29.02 -6.69 -3.56
CA GLU A 514 27.91 -5.92 -4.13
C GLU A 514 27.15 -5.18 -3.02
N ILE A 515 26.78 -3.93 -3.31
CA ILE A 515 25.88 -3.13 -2.49
C ILE A 515 24.54 -2.99 -3.21
N ALA A 516 23.49 -3.50 -2.58
CA ALA A 516 22.11 -3.51 -3.04
C ALA A 516 21.20 -2.75 -2.04
N SER A 517 19.97 -2.45 -2.42
CA SER A 517 19.05 -1.62 -1.61
C SER A 517 18.06 -2.46 -0.81
N HIS A 518 17.78 -2.04 0.43
CA HIS A 518 16.80 -2.66 1.32
C HIS A 518 15.77 -1.67 1.88
N THR A 519 15.44 -0.60 1.15
CA THR A 519 14.61 0.54 1.61
C THR A 519 15.34 1.50 2.57
N ILE A 520 14.62 2.49 3.09
CA ILE A 520 15.19 3.49 4.00
C ILE A 520 15.26 2.93 5.42
N ASP A 521 14.11 2.54 5.98
CA ASP A 521 13.90 2.25 7.40
C ASP A 521 13.11 0.95 7.64
N HIS A 522 13.24 0.00 6.71
CA HIS A 522 12.72 -1.37 6.82
C HIS A 522 11.20 -1.49 7.12
N PRO A 523 10.29 -0.82 6.37
CA PRO A 523 8.86 -0.87 6.64
C PRO A 523 8.17 -2.08 6.00
N HIS A 524 7.00 -2.47 6.53
CA HIS A 524 6.07 -3.41 5.89
C HIS A 524 5.45 -2.80 4.62
N LEU A 525 6.15 -2.89 3.49
CA LEU A 525 5.80 -2.18 2.25
C LEU A 525 4.35 -2.37 1.78
N PRO A 526 3.72 -3.57 1.85
CA PRO A 526 2.33 -3.74 1.41
C PRO A 526 1.30 -2.93 2.21
N THR A 527 1.65 -2.46 3.40
CA THR A 527 0.78 -1.64 4.26
C THR A 527 0.82 -0.15 3.91
N LEU A 528 1.80 0.26 3.09
CA LEU A 528 2.06 1.66 2.77
C LEU A 528 1.26 2.14 1.55
N SER A 529 1.10 3.46 1.45
CA SER A 529 0.57 4.08 0.23
C SER A 529 1.56 3.94 -0.93
N ALA A 530 1.07 3.97 -2.18
CA ALA A 530 1.93 3.90 -3.37
C ALA A 530 3.01 5.01 -3.41
N ALA A 531 2.69 6.22 -2.94
CA ALA A 531 3.65 7.32 -2.86
C ALA A 531 4.76 7.05 -1.85
N GLU A 532 4.43 6.40 -0.73
CA GLU A 532 5.41 6.04 0.28
C GLU A 532 6.28 4.85 -0.17
N ILE A 533 5.70 3.85 -0.85
CA ILE A 533 6.47 2.78 -1.49
C ILE A 533 7.47 3.38 -2.51
N ASP A 534 7.02 4.32 -3.35
CA ASP A 534 7.90 5.03 -4.28
C ASP A 534 9.05 5.75 -3.57
N ARG A 535 8.75 6.48 -2.50
CA ARG A 535 9.76 7.17 -1.68
C ARG A 535 10.79 6.18 -1.11
N GLN A 536 10.32 5.10 -0.49
CA GLN A 536 11.15 4.08 0.14
C GLN A 536 12.14 3.44 -0.86
N LEU A 537 11.68 3.16 -2.08
CA LEU A 537 12.49 2.51 -3.10
C LEU A 537 13.39 3.51 -3.85
N LYS A 538 12.89 4.68 -4.22
CA LYS A 538 13.63 5.69 -4.97
C LYS A 538 14.75 6.31 -4.13
N ASP A 539 14.42 6.75 -2.93
CA ASP A 539 15.33 7.58 -2.14
C ASP A 539 16.44 6.73 -1.51
N SER A 540 16.16 5.47 -1.15
CA SER A 540 17.19 4.52 -0.71
C SER A 540 18.22 4.23 -1.82
N GLN A 541 17.77 4.01 -3.07
CA GLN A 541 18.67 3.89 -4.20
C GLN A 541 19.49 5.16 -4.42
N ALA A 542 18.84 6.31 -4.40
CA ALA A 542 19.50 7.60 -4.63
C ALA A 542 20.56 7.88 -3.56
N ALA A 543 20.27 7.57 -2.29
CA ALA A 543 21.22 7.72 -1.19
C ALA A 543 22.44 6.81 -1.36
N LEU A 544 22.24 5.50 -1.61
CA LEU A 544 23.34 4.56 -1.83
C LEU A 544 24.22 5.00 -3.01
N ARG A 545 23.62 5.42 -4.12
CA ARG A 545 24.36 5.93 -5.29
C ARG A 545 25.05 7.26 -5.01
N GLY A 546 24.46 8.12 -4.19
CA GLY A 546 25.09 9.35 -3.73
C GLY A 546 26.34 9.11 -2.90
N TRP A 547 26.37 8.04 -2.09
CA TRP A 547 27.51 7.71 -1.24
C TRP A 547 28.63 6.96 -1.98
N MET A 548 28.27 6.06 -2.90
CA MET A 548 29.16 5.02 -3.45
C MET A 548 29.26 5.03 -4.98
N GLY A 549 28.58 5.97 -5.65
CA GLY A 549 28.56 6.15 -7.09
C GLY A 549 27.41 5.41 -7.79
N PRO A 550 27.13 5.74 -9.07
CA PRO A 550 25.96 5.22 -9.79
C PRO A 550 26.00 3.71 -10.08
N GLY A 551 27.15 3.06 -9.90
CA GLY A 551 27.33 1.62 -10.15
C GLY A 551 26.73 0.70 -9.08
N VAL A 552 26.29 1.22 -7.94
CA VAL A 552 25.66 0.43 -6.85
C VAL A 552 24.13 0.51 -6.86
N ALA A 553 23.50 -0.26 -5.96
CA ALA A 553 22.05 -0.28 -5.76
C ALA A 553 21.28 -0.61 -7.04
N LYS A 554 21.79 -1.58 -7.82
CA LYS A 554 21.12 -2.10 -9.02
C LYS A 554 20.00 -3.06 -8.66
N ASN A 555 20.16 -3.81 -7.57
CA ASN A 555 19.25 -4.86 -7.13
C ASN A 555 18.57 -4.46 -5.82
N PHE A 556 17.39 -5.03 -5.57
CA PHE A 556 16.56 -4.71 -4.40
C PHE A 556 16.01 -5.99 -3.77
N CYS A 557 15.88 -6.00 -2.44
CA CYS A 557 15.05 -6.97 -1.74
C CYS A 557 14.09 -6.24 -0.80
N THR A 558 12.90 -6.80 -0.64
CA THR A 558 11.84 -6.21 0.20
C THR A 558 12.03 -6.58 1.68
N PRO A 559 11.83 -5.64 2.62
CA PRO A 559 11.74 -5.92 4.05
C PRO A 559 10.72 -7.02 4.37
N PHE A 560 11.03 -7.87 5.35
CA PHE A 560 10.19 -8.98 5.82
C PHE A 560 9.81 -10.04 4.75
N GLY A 561 10.33 -9.94 3.51
CA GLY A 561 9.85 -10.74 2.38
C GLY A 561 8.44 -10.36 1.90
N GLU A 562 7.90 -9.24 2.36
CA GLU A 562 6.52 -8.85 2.05
C GLU A 562 6.45 -8.02 0.77
N TYR A 563 5.56 -8.39 -0.15
CA TYR A 563 5.36 -7.63 -1.39
C TYR A 563 3.92 -7.74 -1.91
N ASN A 564 3.52 -6.77 -2.73
CA ASN A 564 2.31 -6.82 -3.54
C ASN A 564 2.61 -6.28 -4.95
N SER A 565 1.61 -6.22 -5.82
CA SER A 565 1.77 -5.75 -7.21
C SER A 565 2.33 -4.32 -7.30
N THR A 566 1.97 -3.42 -6.38
CA THR A 566 2.51 -2.06 -6.30
C THR A 566 3.99 -2.05 -5.95
N VAL A 567 4.43 -2.88 -5.00
CA VAL A 567 5.85 -3.00 -4.63
C VAL A 567 6.67 -3.50 -5.81
N VAL A 568 6.25 -4.59 -6.45
CA VAL A 568 6.98 -5.19 -7.58
C VAL A 568 7.05 -4.25 -8.78
N SER A 569 5.95 -3.55 -9.11
CA SER A 569 5.94 -2.56 -10.19
C SER A 569 6.82 -1.33 -9.90
N THR A 570 6.86 -0.88 -8.64
CA THR A 570 7.76 0.19 -8.22
C THR A 570 9.23 -0.27 -8.27
N ALA A 571 9.52 -1.49 -7.84
CA ALA A 571 10.87 -2.07 -7.91
C ALA A 571 11.39 -2.13 -9.35
N LYS A 572 10.54 -2.52 -10.32
CA LYS A 572 10.85 -2.51 -11.76
C LYS A 572 11.24 -1.13 -12.32
N THR A 573 10.82 -0.04 -11.67
CA THR A 573 11.13 1.32 -12.11
C THR A 573 12.58 1.71 -11.76
N TYR A 574 13.10 1.23 -10.62
CA TYR A 574 14.39 1.68 -10.09
C TYR A 574 15.47 0.62 -10.18
N TYR A 575 15.13 -0.66 -10.05
CA TYR A 575 16.06 -1.77 -9.89
C TYR A 575 15.93 -2.77 -11.04
N ARG A 576 17.02 -3.49 -11.34
CA ARG A 576 17.02 -4.54 -12.38
C ARG A 576 16.47 -5.89 -11.88
N SER A 577 16.31 -6.03 -10.56
CA SER A 577 15.81 -7.25 -9.93
C SER A 577 15.12 -6.97 -8.61
N HIS A 578 14.25 -7.89 -8.19
CA HIS A 578 13.61 -7.94 -6.89
C HIS A 578 13.67 -9.35 -6.31
N ARG A 579 13.93 -9.43 -5.01
CA ARG A 579 13.98 -10.68 -4.24
C ARG A 579 13.12 -10.57 -2.98
N SER A 580 12.39 -11.65 -2.69
CA SER A 580 11.62 -11.87 -1.44
C SER A 580 12.35 -12.89 -0.54
N THR A 581 11.73 -13.35 0.54
CA THR A 581 12.13 -14.53 1.32
C THR A 581 11.48 -15.82 0.83
N ASP A 582 10.73 -15.78 -0.29
CA ASP A 582 10.11 -16.94 -0.94
C ASP A 582 11.13 -18.05 -1.21
N GLU A 583 10.91 -19.21 -0.59
CA GLU A 583 11.86 -20.31 -0.67
C GLU A 583 11.85 -21.02 -2.03
N GLY A 584 13.03 -21.41 -2.51
CA GLY A 584 13.18 -22.18 -3.74
C GLY A 584 14.58 -22.09 -4.36
N PHE A 585 14.65 -22.53 -5.63
CA PHE A 585 15.82 -22.43 -6.49
C PHE A 585 15.44 -21.71 -7.77
N ASN A 586 16.38 -20.98 -8.36
CA ASN A 586 16.17 -20.28 -9.62
C ASN A 586 16.67 -21.17 -10.76
N THR A 587 15.80 -21.55 -11.70
CA THR A 587 16.12 -22.42 -12.85
C THR A 587 15.87 -21.70 -14.16
N LYS A 588 16.42 -22.21 -15.27
CA LYS A 588 16.40 -21.51 -16.57
C LYS A 588 14.98 -21.18 -17.07
N ASP A 589 14.01 -22.01 -16.70
CA ASP A 589 12.62 -21.96 -17.15
C ASP A 589 11.63 -21.50 -16.07
N ALA A 590 12.10 -21.21 -14.85
CA ALA A 590 11.24 -20.76 -13.74
C ALA A 590 11.73 -19.47 -13.05
N THR A 591 12.91 -18.95 -13.41
CA THR A 591 13.43 -17.71 -12.80
C THR A 591 12.64 -16.49 -13.27
N ASP A 592 11.99 -15.81 -12.34
CA ASP A 592 11.54 -14.42 -12.49
C ASP A 592 12.55 -13.50 -11.81
N VAL A 593 13.17 -12.58 -12.56
CA VAL A 593 14.15 -11.63 -12.01
C VAL A 593 13.55 -10.65 -11.01
N TYR A 594 12.22 -10.53 -10.96
CA TYR A 594 11.50 -9.76 -9.93
C TYR A 594 10.82 -10.64 -8.88
N ASN A 595 11.11 -11.94 -8.86
CA ASN A 595 10.76 -12.85 -7.78
C ASN A 595 11.86 -13.92 -7.62
N ILE A 596 13.10 -13.46 -7.38
CA ILE A 596 14.24 -14.36 -7.16
C ILE A 596 13.99 -15.18 -5.89
N LYS A 597 14.05 -16.51 -6.01
CA LYS A 597 13.84 -17.47 -4.92
C LYS A 597 15.10 -17.67 -4.09
N VAL A 598 14.92 -18.02 -2.81
CA VAL A 598 16.01 -18.10 -1.83
C VAL A 598 15.97 -19.36 -0.98
N GLN A 599 17.00 -19.58 -0.17
CA GLN A 599 16.92 -20.40 1.04
C GLN A 599 17.29 -19.52 2.22
N ASN A 600 16.40 -19.45 3.22
CA ASN A 600 16.61 -18.60 4.39
C ASN A 600 17.56 -19.30 5.38
N ILE A 601 18.60 -18.58 5.81
CA ILE A 601 19.48 -19.04 6.90
C ILE A 601 18.87 -18.54 8.21
N LEU A 602 18.33 -19.48 8.97
CA LEU A 602 17.77 -19.24 10.29
C LEU A 602 18.75 -19.73 11.36
N GLY A 603 18.53 -19.34 12.62
CA GLY A 603 19.31 -19.82 13.76
C GLY A 603 19.25 -21.35 13.96
N THR A 604 18.29 -22.02 13.32
CA THR A 604 18.12 -23.47 13.30
C THR A 604 18.72 -24.14 12.07
N THR A 605 19.12 -23.37 11.04
CA THR A 605 19.73 -23.91 9.83
C THR A 605 21.10 -24.47 10.14
N THR A 606 21.34 -25.73 9.73
CA THR A 606 22.61 -26.41 9.98
C THR A 606 23.50 -26.37 8.73
N PRO A 607 24.83 -26.42 8.88
CA PRO A 607 25.74 -26.54 7.74
C PRO A 607 25.44 -27.78 6.86
N ALA A 608 24.95 -28.88 7.46
CA ALA A 608 24.54 -30.06 6.71
C ALA A 608 23.34 -29.77 5.79
N GLN A 609 22.36 -29.00 6.27
CA GLN A 609 21.21 -28.57 5.47
C GLN A 609 21.65 -27.69 4.29
N VAL A 610 22.54 -26.72 4.53
CA VAL A 610 23.13 -25.90 3.46
C VAL A 610 23.88 -26.77 2.45
N GLY A 611 24.59 -27.80 2.93
CA GLY A 611 25.24 -28.79 2.08
C GLY A 611 24.28 -29.50 1.11
N LEU A 612 23.09 -29.87 1.58
CA LEU A 612 22.05 -30.51 0.75
C LEU A 612 21.51 -29.55 -0.31
N TRP A 613 21.32 -28.27 0.03
CA TRP A 613 20.89 -27.25 -0.94
C TRP A 613 21.93 -27.02 -2.04
N ILE A 614 23.22 -26.98 -1.68
CA ILE A 614 24.31 -26.88 -2.67
C ILE A 614 24.31 -28.11 -3.59
N ASP A 615 24.10 -29.31 -3.04
CA ASP A 615 24.05 -30.52 -3.85
C ASP A 615 22.85 -30.50 -4.80
N GLN A 616 21.69 -29.98 -4.39
CA GLN A 616 20.54 -29.77 -5.27
C GLN A 616 20.90 -28.78 -6.39
N ALA A 617 21.48 -27.63 -6.05
CA ALA A 617 21.86 -26.62 -7.04
C ALA A 617 22.82 -27.18 -8.10
N LYS A 618 23.77 -28.02 -7.67
CA LYS A 618 24.71 -28.71 -8.57
C LYS A 618 24.04 -29.78 -9.43
N ARG A 619 23.10 -30.55 -8.89
CA ARG A 619 22.37 -31.56 -9.67
C ARG A 619 21.56 -30.92 -10.80
N ASP A 620 20.94 -29.79 -10.51
CA ASP A 620 20.00 -29.13 -11.41
C ASP A 620 20.63 -28.01 -12.25
N ASN A 621 21.90 -27.65 -12.00
CA ASN A 621 22.50 -26.42 -12.50
C ASN A 621 21.57 -25.21 -12.29
N SER A 622 21.04 -25.09 -11.08
CA SER A 622 20.22 -23.95 -10.69
C SER A 622 21.07 -22.88 -10.00
N TRP A 623 20.48 -21.70 -9.84
CA TRP A 623 21.02 -20.61 -9.06
C TRP A 623 20.39 -20.60 -7.66
N LEU A 624 21.20 -20.94 -6.67
CA LEU A 624 20.88 -20.91 -5.25
C LEU A 624 21.21 -19.52 -4.68
N VAL A 625 20.30 -18.95 -3.89
CA VAL A 625 20.54 -17.70 -3.15
C VAL A 625 20.35 -17.99 -1.67
N LEU A 626 21.38 -17.75 -0.85
CA LEU A 626 21.35 -17.94 0.60
C LEU A 626 21.21 -16.58 1.29
N VAL A 627 20.21 -16.44 2.16
CA VAL A 627 19.90 -15.19 2.86
C VAL A 627 20.36 -15.27 4.31
N TYR A 628 21.28 -14.38 4.67
CA TYR A 628 21.77 -14.16 6.03
C TYR A 628 21.32 -12.78 6.53
N HIS A 629 21.14 -12.60 7.83
CA HIS A 629 20.97 -11.27 8.44
C HIS A 629 22.11 -11.04 9.45
N GLU A 630 21.90 -11.28 10.74
CA GLU A 630 22.93 -11.08 11.77
C GLU A 630 23.97 -12.20 11.81
N VAL A 631 25.24 -11.83 12.07
CA VAL A 631 26.34 -12.78 12.28
C VAL A 631 26.84 -12.69 13.72
N GLY A 632 26.23 -13.46 14.63
CA GLY A 632 26.52 -13.37 16.06
C GLY A 632 26.07 -14.59 16.85
N ALA A 633 26.54 -14.71 18.10
CA ALA A 633 26.04 -15.74 19.01
C ALA A 633 24.60 -15.40 19.43
N ASN A 634 23.75 -16.40 19.67
CA ASN A 634 22.33 -16.20 20.01
C ASN A 634 22.08 -15.24 21.19
N SER A 635 23.06 -15.00 22.07
CA SER A 635 22.97 -14.07 23.20
C SER A 635 23.43 -12.64 22.89
N ALA A 636 23.88 -12.37 21.66
CA ALA A 636 24.51 -11.12 21.24
C ALA A 636 23.91 -10.56 19.93
N VAL A 637 22.78 -11.11 19.49
CA VAL A 637 22.00 -10.71 18.31
C VAL A 637 20.61 -10.27 18.76
N GLU A 638 19.97 -9.40 17.98
CA GLU A 638 18.66 -8.84 18.29
C GLU A 638 17.55 -9.90 18.13
N ASP A 639 17.61 -10.68 17.05
CA ASP A 639 16.73 -11.83 16.83
C ASP A 639 17.54 -13.11 16.53
N PRO A 640 17.61 -14.08 17.47
CA PRO A 640 18.33 -15.32 17.24
C PRO A 640 17.70 -16.17 16.11
N THR A 641 16.44 -15.93 15.76
CA THR A 641 15.73 -16.63 14.67
C THR A 641 16.36 -16.37 13.32
N TYR A 642 16.74 -15.12 13.04
CA TYR A 642 17.30 -14.68 11.76
C TYR A 642 18.82 -14.45 11.84
N SER A 643 19.50 -15.20 12.71
CA SER A 643 20.93 -15.08 12.92
C SER A 643 21.68 -16.33 12.47
N VAL A 644 22.96 -16.16 12.13
CA VAL A 644 23.92 -17.25 11.98
C VAL A 644 25.07 -17.06 12.97
N THR A 645 25.46 -18.13 13.65
CA THR A 645 26.66 -18.06 14.49
C THR A 645 27.93 -17.96 13.62
N PRO A 646 29.00 -17.28 14.07
CA PRO A 646 30.25 -17.24 13.33
C PRO A 646 30.83 -18.63 13.01
N ALA A 647 30.61 -19.62 13.87
CA ALA A 647 31.06 -20.99 13.65
C ALA A 647 30.27 -21.70 12.54
N ASN A 648 28.94 -21.53 12.51
CA ASN A 648 28.11 -22.08 11.45
C ASN A 648 28.41 -21.38 10.11
N LEU A 649 28.53 -20.06 10.10
CA LEU A 649 28.92 -19.31 8.90
C LEU A 649 30.27 -19.81 8.36
N ASP A 650 31.28 -19.97 9.21
CA ASP A 650 32.59 -20.51 8.78
C ASP A 650 32.46 -21.92 8.18
N ALA A 651 31.68 -22.80 8.81
CA ALA A 651 31.45 -24.17 8.34
C ALA A 651 30.68 -24.20 7.00
N GLU A 652 29.68 -23.34 6.82
CA GLU A 652 28.91 -23.22 5.59
C GLU A 652 29.77 -22.71 4.43
N LEU A 653 30.56 -21.65 4.66
CA LEU A 653 31.49 -21.13 3.64
C LEU A 653 32.58 -22.17 3.29
N ALA A 654 33.09 -22.92 4.29
CA ALA A 654 34.00 -24.04 4.04
C ALA A 654 33.36 -25.12 3.17
N LEU A 655 32.09 -25.46 3.42
CA LEU A 655 31.33 -26.42 2.62
C LEU A 655 31.11 -25.93 1.19
N ILE A 656 30.76 -24.66 0.99
CA ILE A 656 30.63 -24.06 -0.34
C ILE A 656 31.95 -24.18 -1.11
N LYS A 657 33.07 -23.86 -0.46
CA LYS A 657 34.41 -23.97 -1.05
C LYS A 657 34.73 -25.42 -1.42
N ALA A 658 34.51 -26.35 -0.50
CA ALA A 658 34.80 -27.77 -0.68
C ALA A 658 33.94 -28.41 -1.78
N LYS A 659 32.67 -28.04 -1.89
CA LYS A 659 31.75 -28.52 -2.94
C LYS A 659 32.04 -27.90 -4.30
N GLY A 660 32.81 -26.81 -4.39
CA GLY A 660 33.26 -26.23 -5.66
C GLY A 660 32.12 -25.71 -6.55
N ILE A 661 31.02 -25.24 -5.95
CA ILE A 661 29.98 -24.50 -6.69
C ILE A 661 30.47 -23.08 -6.98
N THR A 662 30.04 -22.48 -8.10
CA THR A 662 30.46 -21.11 -8.43
C THR A 662 29.78 -20.09 -7.53
N VAL A 663 30.58 -19.26 -6.84
CA VAL A 663 30.08 -18.19 -5.98
C VAL A 663 30.05 -16.88 -6.76
N SER A 664 28.89 -16.23 -6.83
CA SER A 664 28.69 -14.94 -7.49
C SER A 664 27.84 -14.02 -6.62
N THR A 665 28.10 -12.71 -6.65
CA THR A 665 27.12 -11.73 -6.16
C THR A 665 25.85 -11.80 -7.03
N VAL A 666 24.74 -11.23 -6.56
CA VAL A 666 23.46 -11.28 -7.28
C VAL A 666 23.57 -10.59 -8.64
N ASP A 667 24.21 -9.42 -8.74
CA ASP A 667 24.46 -8.69 -9.99
C ASP A 667 25.21 -9.55 -11.01
N LYS A 668 26.28 -10.24 -10.57
CA LYS A 668 27.05 -11.13 -11.44
C LYS A 668 26.31 -12.42 -11.81
N ALA A 669 25.48 -12.93 -10.90
CA ALA A 669 24.63 -14.08 -11.19
C ALA A 669 23.60 -13.70 -12.26
N LEU A 670 22.94 -12.54 -12.12
CA LEU A 670 22.01 -11.99 -13.11
C LEU A 670 22.66 -11.82 -14.49
N ASP A 671 23.88 -11.28 -14.57
CA ASP A 671 24.61 -11.17 -15.85
C ASP A 671 24.82 -12.53 -16.54
N ALA A 672 24.96 -13.61 -15.76
CA ALA A 672 25.13 -14.96 -16.28
C ALA A 672 23.81 -15.67 -16.62
N VAL A 673 22.76 -15.48 -15.81
CA VAL A 673 21.51 -16.24 -15.95
C VAL A 673 20.50 -15.57 -16.87
N VAL A 674 20.40 -14.23 -16.86
CA VAL A 674 19.41 -13.49 -17.66
C VAL A 674 19.53 -13.77 -19.16
N PRO A 675 20.74 -13.84 -19.76
CA PRO A 675 20.88 -14.18 -21.19
C PRO A 675 20.44 -15.61 -21.54
N GLN A 676 20.25 -16.48 -20.55
CA GLN A 676 19.80 -17.86 -20.75
C GLN A 676 18.28 -18.02 -20.55
N LEU A 677 17.60 -17.01 -20.01
CA LEU A 677 16.15 -17.05 -19.87
C LEU A 677 15.50 -17.00 -21.27
N GLY A 678 14.48 -17.83 -21.47
CA GLY A 678 13.81 -18.04 -22.76
C GLY A 678 12.86 -16.94 -23.17
#